data_AF-A0A835R066-F1
#
_entry.id   AF-A0A835R066-F1
#
_cell.length_a   1.000
_cell.length_b   1.000
_cell.length_c   1.000
_cell.angle_alpha   90.00
_cell.angle_beta   90.00
_cell.angle_gamma   90.00
#
_symmetry.space_group_name_H-M   'P 1'
#
loop_
_entity.id
_entity.type
_entity.pdbx_description
1 polymer ?
#
loop_
_entity_poly.entity_id
_entity_poly.type
_entity_poly.pdbx_seq_one_letter_code
_entity_poly.pdbx_strand_id
1 'polypeptide(L)'
;MGSMSTKLDLNWTPNKTNVRGLLATCNRLKDQINCLKFEEFENPGLTSQRSLRMSLLVRFGARVRMPLLKTDRKPLPDPLKNILEEGINLYILHKSRHGRAEPNKGSYAKDWVDWEKRLKEVIFRHADYLNSIQVPFEFAVKQVTEQLKDVIKGKVRTPDSEKRRFGNLVFAAVTLPVLDIRCLLNKLASTNAEVETFLKGKELEKNLTKAHVTLAHKRSHGVTAVASYGVYHQLKVPVELTALFFSDNLAAFEAQLGSINGEKISSKNQWPHATIWTGGGASAKEANTLPQLHAEGKAKRLDIDPPFTVNGQDVRVYIFSLTGFNVAPVGLKTPLAFCPYSGNSCCNATGDAELQQQYISMNISDSACGNLIKSILCTKCDPYSADLFTIETNARIVPVLCNSSSPSTEKSSSVASVDFCTEVWNACKNVSMWNSPFLMASAQGSSAREVSSSKLLDEWQSATDFCRTFGGSVNSEAICFNGKSVLFNNTVDLSPPHGMCLEKIGNGSYLNMAPHPDGSNRVFLSNQDGMIWLSTIPAQGSGGTLDFDESNPFLDLTDIVHSDAEFGLMGLAFHPNFTNNGRFFVSFNCDKVQVASCSGRCSCNSEVGCDPSKIGLVDGTQPCRYQSVISEFTVNSSSSTPSEATSAIPSEVRRIFTMGLPYTGHHAGQILFGPEDGYLYFMMGDGGNNGDPFNFAQNKKSLLGKIMRLDVDQLPSSSEINDLGLWGNYSIPKDNPSAVDNGLQSEIWALGLRNPWRCSFDSKRSNYFFCGDVGEEAYEEIDLITKGGNYGWRVYEGYNLFHPSRTPGGNTSANSIDPIFPVMGYNHTSVNKNTGSASITGGYVYRSNIDPCLSGRFLYADLYGEAMWAGTEAPEDSGIYNSTNLPFACSKDSPIACDDVEDSTLPSLGILYSFAQDNNMDLYVLASKGVYRVVSPSRCNFTCLAESHAGDASPPPGTSSSAADLKKMVQLKVMLLLCSFVICLASFWVPNLE
;
A
#
# COMPACT_ATOMS: atom_id res chain seq x y z
N MET A 1 -47.19 52.02 34.02
CA MET A 1 -45.83 51.96 34.60
C MET A 1 -44.98 51.09 33.69
N GLY A 2 -44.04 51.54 32.85
CA GLY A 2 -43.71 52.83 32.22
C GLY A 2 -43.05 52.46 30.87
N SER A 3 -43.59 52.93 29.74
CA SER A 3 -43.07 54.01 28.85
C SER A 3 -41.83 53.58 28.05
N MET A 4 -41.71 53.71 26.73
CA MET A 4 -42.25 54.65 25.73
C MET A 4 -42.01 54.00 24.32
N SER A 5 -42.93 54.06 23.34
CA SER A 5 -43.14 55.15 22.34
C SER A 5 -42.01 55.19 21.28
N THR A 6 -42.17 55.31 19.95
CA THR A 6 -43.27 55.63 19.01
C THR A 6 -42.69 55.62 17.58
N LYS A 7 -43.54 55.37 16.57
CA LYS A 7 -43.57 55.98 15.21
C LYS A 7 -42.39 55.73 14.25
N LEU A 8 -42.50 55.85 12.92
CA LEU A 8 -43.51 55.72 11.84
C LEU A 8 -42.70 56.14 10.58
N ASP A 9 -43.00 55.58 9.41
CA ASP A 9 -42.83 56.16 8.04
C ASP A 9 -42.32 55.09 7.02
N LEU A 10 -43.19 54.62 6.11
CA LEU A 10 -43.53 55.14 4.76
C LEU A 10 -42.58 54.63 3.67
N ASN A 11 -43.05 53.69 2.82
CA ASN A 11 -43.19 53.86 1.35
C ASN A 11 -43.17 52.55 0.53
N TRP A 12 -44.32 52.31 -0.12
CA TRP A 12 -44.51 52.09 -1.56
C TRP A 12 -43.63 51.12 -2.39
N THR A 13 -44.24 49.96 -2.74
CA THR A 13 -44.30 49.28 -4.08
C THR A 13 -43.00 48.70 -4.71
N PRO A 14 -43.12 47.90 -5.78
CA PRO A 14 -43.22 46.44 -5.77
C PRO A 14 -41.91 45.78 -6.27
N ASN A 15 -41.44 44.70 -5.65
CA ASN A 15 -40.48 43.85 -6.35
C ASN A 15 -40.48 42.38 -5.91
N LYS A 16 -40.80 41.54 -6.90
CA LYS A 16 -40.34 40.16 -7.13
C LYS A 16 -39.84 39.38 -5.91
N THR A 17 -40.73 38.77 -5.14
CA THR A 17 -40.53 37.42 -4.56
C THR A 17 -41.73 37.02 -3.72
N ASN A 18 -42.73 36.36 -4.33
CA ASN A 18 -43.41 35.24 -3.65
C ASN A 18 -44.32 34.42 -4.58
N VAL A 19 -43.79 34.00 -5.73
CA VAL A 19 -44.33 32.82 -6.46
C VAL A 19 -43.90 31.51 -5.76
N ARG A 20 -43.58 31.55 -4.46
CA ARG A 20 -43.34 30.36 -3.62
C ARG A 20 -44.55 29.94 -2.77
N GLY A 21 -45.64 30.72 -2.78
CA GLY A 21 -46.85 30.42 -2.00
C GLY A 21 -47.89 29.51 -2.66
N LEU A 22 -47.77 29.25 -3.97
CA LEU A 22 -48.80 28.50 -4.73
C LEU A 22 -48.27 27.31 -5.56
N LEU A 23 -46.96 27.02 -5.46
CA LEU A 23 -46.34 25.78 -5.97
C LEU A 23 -46.12 24.73 -4.86
N ALA A 24 -46.65 24.97 -3.66
CA ALA A 24 -46.47 24.12 -2.48
C ALA A 24 -47.42 22.89 -2.44
N THR A 25 -48.22 22.66 -3.47
CA THR A 25 -49.18 21.54 -3.51
C THR A 25 -48.80 20.43 -4.51
N CYS A 26 -47.73 20.60 -5.30
CA CYS A 26 -47.32 19.60 -6.32
C CYS A 26 -46.07 18.75 -5.98
N ASN A 27 -45.49 18.84 -4.77
CA ASN A 27 -44.28 18.09 -4.43
C ASN A 27 -44.44 16.99 -3.36
N ARG A 28 -45.67 16.57 -3.00
CA ARG A 28 -45.88 15.45 -2.04
C ARG A 28 -45.96 14.05 -2.68
N LEU A 29 -46.05 13.95 -4.00
CA LEU A 29 -46.08 12.67 -4.72
C LEU A 29 -44.74 11.91 -4.67
N LYS A 30 -43.62 12.64 -4.57
CA LYS A 30 -42.26 12.11 -4.71
C LYS A 30 -41.76 11.42 -3.43
N ASP A 31 -42.15 11.94 -2.26
CA ASP A 31 -41.77 11.38 -0.95
C ASP A 31 -42.57 10.11 -0.57
N GLN A 32 -43.64 9.82 -1.31
CA GLN A 32 -44.63 8.81 -0.95
C GLN A 32 -44.36 7.43 -1.55
N ILE A 33 -43.65 7.36 -2.68
CA ILE A 33 -43.31 6.10 -3.35
C ILE A 33 -42.30 5.28 -2.52
N ASN A 34 -41.43 5.95 -1.76
CA ASN A 34 -40.35 5.31 -0.99
C ASN A 34 -40.79 4.79 0.40
N CYS A 35 -42.03 5.05 0.84
CA CYS A 35 -42.52 4.68 2.18
C CYS A 35 -43.24 3.31 2.24
N LEU A 36 -43.38 2.60 1.12
CA LEU A 36 -44.14 1.35 1.05
C LEU A 36 -43.23 0.13 1.24
N LYS A 37 -43.26 -0.44 2.45
CA LYS A 37 -42.71 -1.78 2.71
C LYS A 37 -43.52 -2.80 1.90
N PHE A 38 -42.90 -3.43 0.90
CA PHE A 38 -43.43 -4.56 0.14
C PHE A 38 -43.51 -5.87 0.95
N GLU A 39 -43.73 -5.81 2.27
CA GLU A 39 -43.79 -6.98 3.16
C GLU A 39 -45.14 -7.71 3.15
N GLU A 40 -46.19 -7.18 2.50
CA GLU A 40 -47.49 -7.85 2.37
C GLU A 40 -47.63 -8.73 1.11
N PHE A 41 -46.51 -8.97 0.43
CA PHE A 41 -46.40 -9.86 -0.74
C PHE A 41 -45.48 -11.04 -0.44
N GLU A 42 -45.86 -11.85 0.55
CA GLU A 42 -45.23 -13.15 0.72
C GLU A 42 -45.71 -14.09 -0.39
N ASN A 43 -44.91 -14.18 -1.46
CA ASN A 43 -44.79 -15.41 -2.21
C ASN A 43 -43.29 -15.68 -2.44
N PRO A 44 -42.73 -16.78 -1.93
CA PRO A 44 -41.30 -17.04 -1.94
C PRO A 44 -40.87 -17.56 -3.31
N GLY A 45 -40.60 -16.62 -4.22
CA GLY A 45 -39.97 -16.92 -5.49
C GLY A 45 -40.32 -15.89 -6.53
N LEU A 46 -39.46 -14.88 -6.72
CA LEU A 46 -39.24 -14.18 -7.99
C LEU A 46 -38.18 -13.07 -7.82
N THR A 47 -37.01 -13.28 -8.42
CA THR A 47 -35.84 -12.38 -8.57
C THR A 47 -36.16 -11.06 -9.29
N SER A 48 -37.36 -10.90 -9.82
CA SER A 48 -37.82 -9.75 -10.62
C SER A 48 -38.21 -8.53 -9.79
N GLN A 49 -38.67 -8.70 -8.54
CA GLN A 49 -39.04 -7.58 -7.66
C GLN A 49 -37.82 -6.74 -7.24
N ARG A 50 -36.65 -7.37 -7.07
CA ARG A 50 -35.40 -6.69 -6.65
C ARG A 50 -34.79 -5.87 -7.79
N SER A 51 -34.83 -6.34 -9.03
CA SER A 51 -34.38 -5.56 -10.21
C SER A 51 -35.33 -4.41 -10.56
N LEU A 52 -36.65 -4.56 -10.36
CA LEU A 52 -37.61 -3.45 -10.52
C LEU A 52 -37.37 -2.35 -9.47
N ARG A 53 -37.10 -2.74 -8.21
CA ARG A 53 -36.72 -1.83 -7.12
C ARG A 53 -35.48 -1.01 -7.49
N MET A 54 -34.43 -1.65 -8.00
CA MET A 54 -33.21 -0.97 -8.44
C MET A 54 -33.45 -0.05 -9.65
N SER A 55 -34.29 -0.46 -10.61
CA SER A 55 -34.64 0.35 -11.78
C SER A 55 -35.42 1.63 -11.42
N LEU A 56 -36.34 1.56 -10.45
CA LEU A 56 -37.09 2.73 -9.97
C LEU A 56 -36.22 3.68 -9.12
N LEU A 57 -35.26 3.12 -8.35
CA LEU A 57 -34.28 3.88 -7.58
C LEU A 57 -33.33 4.68 -8.48
N VAL A 58 -32.81 4.05 -9.54
CA VAL A 58 -31.94 4.68 -10.56
C VAL A 58 -32.66 5.82 -11.29
N ARG A 59 -33.99 5.76 -11.44
CA ARG A 59 -34.75 6.73 -12.25
C ARG A 59 -35.31 7.93 -11.47
N PHE A 60 -35.56 7.79 -10.16
CA PHE A 60 -36.20 8.84 -9.34
C PHE A 60 -35.42 9.25 -8.09
N GLY A 61 -34.31 8.59 -7.76
CA GLY A 61 -33.59 8.70 -6.48
C GLY A 61 -32.78 9.98 -6.22
N ALA A 62 -32.64 10.89 -7.19
CA ALA A 62 -31.90 12.12 -6.97
C ALA A 62 -32.74 13.14 -6.15
N ARG A 63 -32.31 13.33 -4.90
CA ARG A 63 -32.76 14.32 -3.88
C ARG A 63 -34.00 13.91 -3.06
N VAL A 64 -33.77 13.39 -1.83
CA VAL A 64 -34.35 13.80 -0.51
C VAL A 64 -34.13 12.70 0.57
N ARG A 65 -33.94 13.12 1.84
CA ARG A 65 -33.61 12.33 3.06
C ARG A 65 -34.79 11.49 3.59
N MET A 66 -34.52 10.31 4.17
CA MET A 66 -35.51 9.44 4.82
C MET A 66 -35.76 9.77 6.31
N PRO A 67 -37.02 9.82 6.79
CA PRO A 67 -37.37 9.71 8.20
C PRO A 67 -37.76 8.26 8.60
N LEU A 68 -37.52 7.92 9.87
CA LEU A 68 -37.83 6.62 10.47
C LEU A 68 -39.35 6.32 10.43
N LEU A 69 -39.76 5.07 10.19
CA LEU A 69 -41.17 4.65 10.19
C LEU A 69 -41.64 4.19 11.58
N LYS A 70 -42.92 4.40 11.88
CA LYS A 70 -43.56 3.91 13.10
C LYS A 70 -43.70 2.38 13.05
N THR A 71 -43.41 1.74 14.18
CA THR A 71 -43.47 0.29 14.35
C THR A 71 -44.91 -0.25 14.40
N ASP A 72 -45.91 0.60 14.67
CA ASP A 72 -47.33 0.27 14.85
C ASP A 72 -48.24 0.72 13.69
N ARG A 73 -47.71 0.81 12.47
CA ARG A 73 -48.46 1.32 11.30
C ARG A 73 -49.61 0.40 10.84
N LYS A 74 -50.66 1.01 10.26
CA LYS A 74 -51.79 0.28 9.63
C LYS A 74 -51.35 -0.39 8.30
N PRO A 75 -52.07 -1.42 7.81
CA PRO A 75 -51.84 -2.06 6.51
C PRO A 75 -52.00 -1.14 5.29
N LEU A 76 -51.40 -1.54 4.18
CA LEU A 76 -51.41 -0.83 2.90
C LEU A 76 -52.83 -0.80 2.29
N PRO A 77 -53.36 0.36 1.87
CA PRO A 77 -54.65 0.42 1.18
C PRO A 77 -54.65 -0.38 -0.13
N ASP A 78 -55.72 -1.14 -0.39
CA ASP A 78 -55.83 -2.02 -1.57
C ASP A 78 -55.54 -1.33 -2.92
N PRO A 79 -55.94 -0.06 -3.18
CA PRO A 79 -55.60 0.59 -4.44
C PRO A 79 -54.09 0.76 -4.63
N LEU A 80 -53.36 1.10 -3.56
CA LEU A 80 -51.89 1.20 -3.55
C LEU A 80 -51.24 -0.18 -3.76
N LYS A 81 -51.81 -1.21 -3.13
CA LYS A 81 -51.35 -2.59 -3.27
C LYS A 81 -51.47 -3.08 -4.72
N ASN A 82 -52.66 -2.93 -5.31
CA ASN A 82 -52.97 -3.43 -6.65
C ASN A 82 -52.15 -2.75 -7.76
N ILE A 83 -51.93 -1.43 -7.67
CA ILE A 83 -51.17 -0.72 -8.72
C ILE A 83 -49.69 -1.11 -8.72
N LEU A 84 -49.15 -1.52 -7.57
CA LEU A 84 -47.78 -2.00 -7.46
C LEU A 84 -47.62 -3.42 -8.02
N GLU A 85 -48.58 -4.31 -7.75
CA GLU A 85 -48.63 -5.65 -8.35
C GLU A 85 -48.66 -5.60 -9.88
N GLU A 86 -49.46 -4.68 -10.43
CA GLU A 86 -49.57 -4.51 -11.88
C GLU A 86 -48.21 -4.18 -12.53
N GLY A 87 -47.42 -3.31 -11.88
CA GLY A 87 -46.08 -2.95 -12.36
C GLY A 87 -45.08 -4.10 -12.29
N ILE A 88 -45.15 -4.89 -11.22
CA ILE A 88 -44.33 -6.10 -11.05
C ILE A 88 -44.63 -7.11 -12.16
N ASN A 89 -45.91 -7.34 -12.45
CA ASN A 89 -46.32 -8.27 -13.50
C ASN A 89 -45.88 -7.81 -14.90
N LEU A 90 -46.03 -6.52 -15.21
CA LEU A 90 -45.52 -5.91 -16.45
C LEU A 90 -44.00 -6.08 -16.59
N TYR A 91 -43.26 -5.96 -15.49
CA TYR A 91 -41.80 -6.09 -15.49
C TYR A 91 -41.35 -7.52 -15.75
N ILE A 92 -42.02 -8.49 -15.12
CA ILE A 92 -41.77 -9.92 -15.30
C ILE A 92 -42.01 -10.32 -16.76
N LEU A 93 -43.14 -9.90 -17.34
CA LEU A 93 -43.48 -10.13 -18.75
C LEU A 93 -42.43 -9.55 -19.70
N HIS A 94 -41.88 -8.39 -19.38
CA HIS A 94 -40.82 -7.78 -20.16
C HIS A 94 -39.52 -8.60 -20.12
N LYS A 95 -39.04 -8.90 -18.90
CA LYS A 95 -37.78 -9.62 -18.68
C LYS A 95 -37.82 -11.02 -19.29
N SER A 96 -38.94 -11.73 -19.16
CA SER A 96 -39.09 -13.08 -19.72
C SER A 96 -39.04 -13.11 -21.24
N ARG A 97 -39.52 -12.04 -21.91
CA ARG A 97 -39.60 -11.99 -23.37
C ARG A 97 -38.31 -11.51 -24.04
N HIS A 98 -37.62 -10.55 -23.42
CA HIS A 98 -36.50 -9.86 -24.05
C HIS A 98 -35.14 -10.13 -23.39
N GLY A 99 -35.09 -10.91 -22.31
CA GLY A 99 -33.84 -11.29 -21.63
C GLY A 99 -33.08 -10.12 -20.98
N ARG A 100 -33.67 -8.92 -20.96
CA ARG A 100 -33.05 -7.67 -20.50
C ARG A 100 -33.95 -6.93 -19.51
N ALA A 101 -33.36 -6.08 -18.69
CA ALA A 101 -34.03 -5.41 -17.58
C ALA A 101 -34.67 -4.05 -17.92
N GLU A 102 -34.54 -3.54 -19.15
CA GLU A 102 -35.00 -2.19 -19.57
C GLU A 102 -36.42 -2.20 -20.15
N PRO A 103 -37.49 -1.86 -19.38
CA PRO A 103 -38.87 -2.02 -19.86
C PRO A 103 -39.31 -0.93 -20.86
N ASN A 104 -38.54 0.15 -21.00
CA ASN A 104 -38.83 1.29 -21.87
C ASN A 104 -38.47 1.06 -23.36
N LYS A 105 -37.91 -0.09 -23.72
CA LYS A 105 -37.60 -0.47 -25.10
C LYS A 105 -38.18 -1.85 -25.39
N GLY A 106 -38.88 -2.04 -26.50
CA GLY A 106 -39.44 -3.35 -26.89
C GLY A 106 -40.96 -3.40 -26.76
N SER A 107 -41.54 -4.61 -26.75
CA SER A 107 -42.97 -4.80 -27.04
C SER A 107 -43.94 -4.25 -25.98
N TYR A 108 -43.48 -3.99 -24.75
CA TYR A 108 -44.32 -3.53 -23.62
C TYR A 108 -44.02 -2.09 -23.16
N ALA A 109 -43.23 -1.34 -23.94
CA ALA A 109 -42.79 0.00 -23.55
C ALA A 109 -43.94 1.00 -23.37
N LYS A 110 -45.02 0.85 -24.16
CA LYS A 110 -46.20 1.70 -24.07
C LYS A 110 -47.03 1.41 -22.81
N ASP A 111 -47.27 0.14 -22.52
CA ASP A 111 -47.99 -0.30 -21.32
C ASP A 111 -47.26 0.11 -20.04
N TRP A 112 -45.92 0.11 -20.07
CA TRP A 112 -45.07 0.59 -18.98
C TRP A 112 -45.30 2.08 -18.69
N VAL A 113 -45.31 2.93 -19.72
CA VAL A 113 -45.54 4.37 -19.59
C VAL A 113 -46.95 4.66 -19.07
N ASP A 114 -47.95 3.93 -19.54
CA ASP A 114 -49.35 4.09 -19.11
C ASP A 114 -49.55 3.61 -17.66
N TRP A 115 -48.85 2.56 -17.23
CA TRP A 115 -48.82 2.14 -15.83
C TRP A 115 -48.17 3.18 -14.91
N GLU A 116 -47.01 3.75 -15.28
CA GLU A 116 -46.33 4.78 -14.48
C GLU A 116 -47.22 6.00 -14.22
N LYS A 117 -48.06 6.37 -15.19
CA LYS A 117 -49.03 7.46 -15.03
C LYS A 117 -50.09 7.12 -13.98
N ARG A 118 -50.65 5.92 -14.01
CA ARG A 118 -51.66 5.46 -13.05
C ARG A 118 -51.09 5.29 -11.64
N LEU A 119 -49.86 4.80 -11.51
CA LEU A 119 -49.16 4.70 -10.22
C LEU A 119 -49.13 6.04 -9.50
N LYS A 120 -48.76 7.11 -10.23
CA LYS A 120 -48.73 8.48 -9.67
C LYS A 120 -50.10 8.90 -9.16
N GLU A 121 -51.16 8.68 -9.93
CA GLU A 121 -52.52 9.05 -9.53
C GLU A 121 -53.04 8.30 -8.30
N VAL A 122 -52.66 7.03 -8.13
CA VAL A 122 -53.07 6.22 -6.99
C VAL A 122 -52.32 6.65 -5.72
N ILE A 123 -51.02 6.89 -5.83
CA ILE A 123 -50.19 7.34 -4.70
C ILE A 123 -50.68 8.69 -4.19
N PHE A 124 -50.96 9.63 -5.10
CA PHE A 124 -51.46 10.95 -4.72
C PHE A 124 -52.76 10.90 -3.92
N ARG A 125 -53.66 9.97 -4.27
CA ARG A 125 -54.94 9.79 -3.58
C ARG A 125 -54.82 9.18 -2.17
N HIS A 126 -53.67 8.60 -1.82
CA HIS A 126 -53.45 7.92 -0.53
C HIS A 126 -52.39 8.62 0.33
N ALA A 127 -52.18 9.91 0.09
CA ALA A 127 -51.12 10.69 0.69
C ALA A 127 -51.16 10.77 2.22
N ASP A 128 -52.35 10.88 2.80
CA ASP A 128 -52.51 11.04 4.24
C ASP A 128 -52.15 9.77 5.02
N TYR A 129 -52.43 8.60 4.44
CA TYR A 129 -52.00 7.32 5.00
C TYR A 129 -50.47 7.25 5.07
N LEU A 130 -49.77 7.65 4.01
CA LEU A 130 -48.31 7.60 3.92
C LEU A 130 -47.61 8.57 4.88
N ASN A 131 -48.24 9.70 5.19
CA ASN A 131 -47.72 10.63 6.21
C ASN A 131 -47.93 10.11 7.64
N SER A 132 -48.99 9.34 7.88
CA SER A 132 -49.34 8.88 9.24
C SER A 132 -48.34 7.89 9.85
N ILE A 133 -47.56 7.21 8.99
CA ILE A 133 -46.67 6.10 9.35
C ILE A 133 -45.21 6.53 9.62
N GLN A 134 -44.91 7.84 9.63
CA GLN A 134 -43.56 8.38 9.89
C GLN A 134 -43.35 8.79 11.37
N VAL A 135 -42.13 8.67 11.91
CA VAL A 135 -41.75 9.04 13.28
C VAL A 135 -41.41 10.54 13.38
N PRO A 136 -42.00 11.29 14.34
CA PRO A 136 -41.70 12.71 14.51
C PRO A 136 -40.27 12.99 15.00
N PHE A 137 -39.63 14.00 14.41
CA PHE A 137 -38.25 14.43 14.71
C PHE A 137 -38.00 14.73 16.20
N GLU A 138 -38.96 15.37 16.88
CA GLU A 138 -38.84 15.71 18.31
C GLU A 138 -38.75 14.47 19.23
N PHE A 139 -39.35 13.35 18.83
CA PHE A 139 -39.28 12.10 19.59
C PHE A 139 -37.87 11.49 19.55
N ALA A 140 -37.20 11.56 18.40
CA ALA A 140 -35.83 11.06 18.23
C ALA A 140 -34.81 11.86 19.07
N VAL A 141 -34.94 13.19 19.10
CA VAL A 141 -34.07 14.07 19.91
C VAL A 141 -34.24 13.79 21.41
N LYS A 142 -35.47 13.49 21.86
CA LYS A 142 -35.76 13.17 23.26
C LYS A 142 -35.08 11.86 23.70
N GLN A 143 -35.01 10.84 22.84
CA GLN A 143 -34.34 9.58 23.16
C GLN A 143 -32.82 9.75 23.34
N VAL A 144 -32.17 10.51 22.47
CA VAL A 144 -30.72 10.80 22.58
C VAL A 144 -30.41 11.58 23.87
N THR A 145 -31.29 12.51 24.24
CA THR A 145 -31.14 13.31 25.46
C THR A 145 -31.26 12.47 26.74
N GLU A 146 -32.14 11.45 26.75
CA GLU A 146 -32.28 10.51 27.87
C GLU A 146 -31.02 9.65 28.05
N GLN A 147 -30.43 9.15 26.96
CA GLN A 147 -29.19 8.37 26.99
C GLN A 147 -28.01 9.18 27.55
N LEU A 148 -27.89 10.45 27.16
CA LEU A 148 -26.86 11.34 27.70
C LEU A 148 -27.02 11.60 29.20
N LYS A 149 -28.26 11.66 29.71
CA LYS A 149 -28.54 11.80 31.15
C LYS A 149 -28.13 10.56 31.95
N ASP A 150 -28.24 9.36 31.37
CA ASP A 150 -27.81 8.12 32.03
C ASP A 150 -26.28 8.01 32.10
N VAL A 151 -25.56 8.56 31.11
CA VAL A 151 -24.08 8.70 31.16
C VAL A 151 -23.65 9.65 32.28
N ILE A 152 -24.29 10.83 32.40
CA ILE A 152 -23.97 11.81 33.45
C ILE A 152 -24.25 11.26 34.86
N LYS A 153 -25.25 10.37 35.00
CA LYS A 153 -25.59 9.71 36.27
C LYS A 153 -24.67 8.52 36.61
N GLY A 154 -23.65 8.25 35.80
CA GLY A 154 -22.70 7.16 36.04
C GLY A 154 -23.32 5.77 35.92
N LYS A 155 -24.51 5.63 35.30
CA LYS A 155 -25.14 4.33 35.04
C LYS A 155 -24.47 3.59 33.88
N VAL A 156 -23.70 4.30 33.07
CA VAL A 156 -22.86 3.75 32.02
C VAL A 156 -21.41 3.92 32.47
N ARG A 157 -20.68 2.80 32.63
CA ARG A 157 -19.24 2.85 32.89
C ARG A 157 -18.54 3.43 31.65
N THR A 158 -17.85 4.55 31.83
CA THR A 158 -16.92 5.08 30.85
C THR A 158 -15.72 4.14 30.72
N PRO A 159 -15.20 3.88 29.50
CA PRO A 159 -13.99 3.08 29.31
C PRO A 159 -12.79 3.73 30.01
N ASP A 160 -11.99 2.90 30.69
CA ASP A 160 -10.75 3.33 31.37
C ASP A 160 -9.80 4.06 30.40
N SER A 161 -9.29 5.20 30.85
CA SER A 161 -8.25 5.95 30.17
C SER A 161 -6.94 5.15 30.06
N GLU A 162 -6.48 4.96 28.83
CA GLU A 162 -5.10 4.62 28.43
C GLU A 162 -4.42 3.43 29.13
N LYS A 163 -4.67 2.21 28.63
CA LYS A 163 -3.57 1.23 28.52
C LYS A 163 -2.79 1.52 27.24
N ARG A 164 -1.74 2.34 27.37
CA ARG A 164 -0.69 2.49 26.35
C ARG A 164 -0.15 1.10 26.01
N ARG A 165 -0.39 0.63 24.78
CA ARG A 165 0.09 -0.67 24.30
C ARG A 165 1.55 -0.53 23.90
N PHE A 166 2.45 -0.95 24.78
CA PHE A 166 3.84 -1.21 24.42
C PHE A 166 3.87 -2.51 23.61
N GLY A 167 4.42 -2.48 22.39
CA GLY A 167 4.67 -3.68 21.57
C GLY A 167 5.49 -4.73 22.33
N ASN A 168 5.45 -5.99 21.86
CA ASN A 168 5.95 -7.19 22.56
C ASN A 168 7.27 -7.02 23.35
N LEU A 169 7.16 -6.63 24.63
CA LEU A 169 8.30 -6.40 25.53
C LEU A 169 8.93 -7.74 25.95
N VAL A 170 10.18 -7.99 25.55
CA VAL A 170 10.87 -9.27 25.88
C VAL A 170 11.66 -9.16 27.18
N PHE A 171 12.40 -8.07 27.39
CA PHE A 171 13.12 -7.76 28.62
C PHE A 171 13.43 -6.27 28.73
N ALA A 172 13.67 -5.80 29.96
CA ALA A 172 14.16 -4.45 30.27
C ALA A 172 15.63 -4.56 30.69
N ALA A 173 16.50 -3.67 30.18
CA ALA A 173 17.91 -3.67 30.52
C ALA A 173 18.50 -2.25 30.47
N VAL A 174 19.65 -2.08 31.14
CA VAL A 174 20.49 -0.87 31.02
C VAL A 174 21.61 -1.19 30.04
N THR A 175 21.70 -0.45 28.94
CA THR A 175 22.77 -0.63 27.95
C THR A 175 24.06 0.01 28.46
N LEU A 176 25.16 -0.71 28.34
CA LEU A 176 26.50 -0.23 28.70
C LEU A 176 27.28 0.10 27.42
N PRO A 177 28.00 1.24 27.34
CA PRO A 177 28.89 1.55 26.24
C PRO A 177 29.98 0.49 26.11
N VAL A 178 30.02 -0.18 24.95
CA VAL A 178 30.99 -1.26 24.69
C VAL A 178 32.44 -0.75 24.77
N LEU A 179 32.69 0.52 24.43
CA LEU A 179 34.00 1.14 24.54
C LEU A 179 34.48 1.23 26.00
N ASP A 180 33.60 1.58 26.93
CA ASP A 180 33.93 1.66 28.35
C ASP A 180 34.25 0.26 28.91
N ILE A 181 33.48 -0.74 28.48
CA ILE A 181 33.71 -2.15 28.83
C ILE A 181 35.05 -2.66 28.29
N ARG A 182 35.36 -2.37 27.02
CA ARG A 182 36.65 -2.75 26.41
C ARG A 182 37.82 -2.02 27.06
N CYS A 183 37.67 -0.73 27.36
CA CYS A 183 38.68 0.05 28.06
C CYS A 183 38.97 -0.56 29.44
N LEU A 184 37.92 -0.92 30.19
CA LEU A 184 38.06 -1.60 31.48
C LEU A 184 38.74 -2.97 31.34
N LEU A 185 38.35 -3.79 30.37
CA LEU A 185 38.97 -5.11 30.13
C LEU A 185 40.45 -4.98 29.76
N ASN A 186 40.80 -4.03 28.88
CA ASN A 186 42.19 -3.77 28.49
C ASN A 186 43.01 -3.26 29.68
N LYS A 187 42.43 -2.39 30.51
CA LYS A 187 43.05 -1.94 31.76
C LYS A 187 43.30 -3.11 32.71
N LEU A 188 42.30 -3.95 32.96
CA LEU A 188 42.43 -5.13 33.83
C LEU A 188 43.49 -6.10 33.29
N ALA A 189 43.51 -6.37 31.98
CA ALA A 189 44.51 -7.20 31.32
C ALA A 189 45.92 -6.65 31.47
N SER A 190 46.12 -5.33 31.35
CA SER A 190 47.43 -4.69 31.54
C SER A 190 47.97 -4.82 32.97
N THR A 191 47.09 -5.07 33.94
CA THR A 191 47.44 -5.15 35.37
C THR A 191 47.35 -6.56 35.95
N ASN A 192 46.75 -7.52 35.24
CA ASN A 192 46.52 -8.87 35.72
C ASN A 192 46.79 -9.89 34.59
N ALA A 193 47.91 -10.62 34.72
CA ALA A 193 48.38 -11.58 33.73
C ALA A 193 47.39 -12.73 33.46
N GLU A 194 46.53 -13.08 34.42
CA GLU A 194 45.52 -14.12 34.23
C GLU A 194 44.38 -13.63 33.33
N VAL A 195 43.97 -12.37 33.48
CA VAL A 195 42.97 -11.74 32.61
C VAL A 195 43.55 -11.57 31.20
N GLU A 196 44.81 -11.13 31.09
CA GLU A 196 45.50 -11.04 29.80
C GLU A 196 45.54 -12.40 29.08
N THR A 197 45.91 -13.46 29.82
CA THR A 197 45.94 -14.83 29.29
C THR A 197 44.55 -15.30 28.89
N PHE A 198 43.52 -15.00 29.69
CA PHE A 198 42.14 -15.33 29.36
C PHE A 198 41.68 -14.64 28.08
N LEU A 199 41.97 -13.35 27.89
CA LEU A 199 41.52 -12.58 26.73
C LEU A 199 42.24 -12.93 25.43
N LYS A 200 43.46 -13.48 25.52
CA LYS A 200 44.27 -13.85 24.36
C LYS A 200 43.53 -14.84 23.44
N GLY A 201 43.41 -14.47 22.16
CA GLY A 201 42.79 -15.31 21.13
C GLY A 201 41.25 -15.30 21.10
N LYS A 202 40.56 -14.52 21.94
CA LYS A 202 39.08 -14.44 21.97
C LYS A 202 38.48 -13.36 21.05
N GLU A 203 39.32 -12.50 20.47
CA GLU A 203 38.94 -11.42 19.56
C GLU A 203 37.77 -10.54 20.06
N LEU A 204 37.78 -10.15 21.34
CA LEU A 204 36.68 -9.37 21.93
C LEU A 204 36.42 -8.04 21.20
N GLU A 205 37.44 -7.45 20.58
CA GLU A 205 37.30 -6.24 19.77
C GLU A 205 36.37 -6.42 18.55
N LYS A 206 36.30 -7.64 18.00
CA LYS A 206 35.37 -7.99 16.91
C LYS A 206 34.05 -8.55 17.44
N ASN A 207 34.09 -9.31 18.53
CA ASN A 207 32.97 -10.13 18.98
C ASN A 207 32.05 -9.44 20.00
N LEU A 208 32.57 -8.56 20.86
CA LEU A 208 31.76 -7.84 21.85
C LEU A 208 31.11 -6.62 21.18
N THR A 209 29.95 -6.78 20.58
CA THR A 209 29.23 -5.70 19.86
C THR A 209 28.15 -5.02 20.70
N LYS A 210 27.71 -5.66 21.80
CA LYS A 210 26.69 -5.15 22.71
C LYS A 210 26.99 -5.58 24.15
N ALA A 211 26.75 -4.70 25.11
CA ALA A 211 26.81 -5.01 26.54
C ALA A 211 25.59 -4.39 27.25
N HIS A 212 24.95 -5.15 28.14
CA HIS A 212 23.81 -4.66 28.92
C HIS A 212 23.67 -5.40 30.24
N VAL A 213 23.10 -4.73 31.25
CA VAL A 213 22.67 -5.33 32.51
C VAL A 213 21.17 -5.55 32.45
N THR A 214 20.74 -6.81 32.50
CA THR A 214 19.31 -7.13 32.46
C THR A 214 18.63 -6.74 33.78
N LEU A 215 17.57 -5.94 33.71
CA LEU A 215 16.73 -5.54 34.84
C LEU A 215 15.62 -6.56 35.10
N ALA A 216 14.89 -6.97 34.06
CA ALA A 216 13.87 -8.00 34.16
C ALA A 216 13.60 -8.67 32.80
N HIS A 217 13.28 -9.95 32.81
CA HIS A 217 12.96 -10.73 31.61
C HIS A 217 11.52 -11.23 31.65
N LYS A 218 10.75 -11.10 30.56
CA LYS A 218 9.31 -11.42 30.51
C LYS A 218 9.04 -12.87 30.92
N ARG A 219 9.84 -13.83 30.43
CA ARG A 219 9.67 -15.26 30.76
C ARG A 219 9.94 -15.60 32.23
N SER A 220 10.81 -14.84 32.92
CA SER A 220 11.24 -15.17 34.28
C SER A 220 10.53 -14.34 35.35
N HIS A 221 10.16 -13.10 35.04
CA HIS A 221 9.60 -12.15 36.00
C HIS A 221 8.20 -11.63 35.62
N GLY A 222 7.67 -12.02 34.45
CA GLY A 222 6.36 -11.61 33.96
C GLY A 222 6.35 -10.25 33.25
N VAL A 223 5.30 -10.01 32.46
CA VAL A 223 5.13 -8.79 31.66
C VAL A 223 5.04 -7.55 32.56
N THR A 224 4.33 -7.66 33.68
CA THR A 224 4.17 -6.56 34.65
C THR A 224 5.50 -6.08 35.21
N ALA A 225 6.43 -7.01 35.49
CA ALA A 225 7.76 -6.64 35.98
C ALA A 225 8.58 -5.92 34.91
N VAL A 226 8.53 -6.37 33.65
CA VAL A 226 9.22 -5.71 32.54
C VAL A 226 8.63 -4.32 32.26
N ALA A 227 7.30 -4.21 32.26
CA ALA A 227 6.59 -2.94 32.04
C ALA A 227 6.84 -1.93 33.17
N SER A 228 7.06 -2.38 34.41
CA SER A 228 7.32 -1.49 35.55
C SER A 228 8.57 -0.61 35.39
N TYR A 229 9.53 -1.02 34.55
CA TYR A 229 10.72 -0.21 34.24
C TYR A 229 10.48 0.83 33.13
N GLY A 230 9.29 0.84 32.50
CA GLY A 230 8.95 1.79 31.44
C GLY A 230 9.02 3.25 31.89
N VAL A 231 8.82 3.51 33.19
CA VAL A 231 8.95 4.87 33.78
C VAL A 231 10.38 5.43 33.69
N TYR A 232 11.39 4.57 33.49
CA TYR A 232 12.80 4.96 33.39
C TYR A 232 13.31 5.01 31.94
N HIS A 233 12.45 4.78 30.94
CA HIS A 233 12.84 4.74 29.52
C HIS A 233 13.56 6.02 29.07
N GLN A 234 14.68 5.89 28.36
CA GLN A 234 15.55 7.00 27.91
C GLN A 234 16.18 7.84 29.05
N LEU A 235 16.15 7.34 30.28
CA LEU A 235 16.90 7.96 31.38
C LEU A 235 18.26 7.25 31.56
N LYS A 236 19.29 8.04 31.88
CA LYS A 236 20.63 7.54 32.16
C LYS A 236 20.70 6.94 33.56
N VAL A 237 21.15 5.69 33.64
CA VAL A 237 21.32 4.97 34.91
C VAL A 237 22.82 4.76 35.16
N PRO A 238 23.40 5.31 36.24
CA PRO A 238 24.78 4.97 36.59
C PRO A 238 24.87 3.49 36.97
N VAL A 239 25.87 2.80 36.44
CA VAL A 239 26.15 1.38 36.71
C VAL A 239 27.58 1.25 37.18
N GLU A 240 27.79 0.70 38.37
CA GLU A 240 29.10 0.41 38.92
C GLU A 240 29.47 -1.04 38.61
N LEU A 241 30.60 -1.26 37.96
CA LEU A 241 31.15 -2.60 37.73
C LEU A 241 32.13 -2.92 38.86
N THR A 242 31.81 -3.98 39.62
CA THR A 242 32.46 -4.27 40.91
C THR A 242 33.43 -5.45 40.83
N ALA A 243 33.21 -6.40 39.92
CA ALA A 243 34.10 -7.54 39.73
C ALA A 243 33.98 -8.13 38.33
N LEU A 244 35.07 -8.72 37.83
CA LEU A 244 35.09 -9.55 36.64
C LEU A 244 35.07 -11.04 37.03
N PHE A 245 34.09 -11.78 36.55
CA PHE A 245 34.05 -13.23 36.63
C PHE A 245 34.40 -13.85 35.28
N PHE A 246 35.25 -14.89 35.29
CA PHE A 246 35.60 -15.60 34.07
C PHE A 246 35.97 -17.07 34.32
N SER A 247 35.64 -17.92 33.35
CA SER A 247 36.04 -19.33 33.24
C SER A 247 36.49 -19.59 31.79
N ASP A 248 36.87 -20.82 31.46
CA ASP A 248 37.30 -21.16 30.11
C ASP A 248 36.25 -20.86 29.03
N ASN A 249 34.96 -20.87 29.39
CA ASN A 249 33.83 -20.75 28.46
C ASN A 249 32.91 -19.55 28.71
N LEU A 250 33.08 -18.78 29.79
CA LEU A 250 32.16 -17.68 30.14
C LEU A 250 32.93 -16.52 30.77
N ALA A 251 32.52 -15.28 30.49
CA ALA A 251 32.94 -14.12 31.26
C ALA A 251 31.82 -13.08 31.40
N ALA A 252 31.73 -12.45 32.58
CA ALA A 252 30.78 -11.40 32.87
C ALA A 252 31.29 -10.42 33.94
N PHE A 253 30.92 -9.15 33.84
CA PHE A 253 31.10 -8.19 34.92
C PHE A 253 29.91 -8.22 35.88
N GLU A 254 30.18 -8.33 37.16
CA GLU A 254 29.21 -8.05 38.22
C GLU A 254 28.90 -6.54 38.22
N ALA A 255 27.62 -6.21 38.30
CA ALA A 255 27.14 -4.84 38.15
C ALA A 255 26.21 -4.44 39.29
N GLN A 256 26.38 -3.21 39.77
CA GLN A 256 25.50 -2.57 40.74
C GLN A 256 24.84 -1.36 40.10
N LEU A 257 23.51 -1.31 40.17
CA LEU A 257 22.70 -0.24 39.60
C LEU A 257 22.59 0.92 40.59
N GLY A 258 22.76 2.15 40.08
CA GLY A 258 22.64 3.37 40.85
C GLY A 258 21.19 3.88 40.98
N SER A 259 21.05 5.17 41.28
CA SER A 259 19.74 5.79 41.55
C SER A 259 19.42 6.90 40.53
N ILE A 260 18.14 7.06 40.22
CA ILE A 260 17.61 8.21 39.46
C ILE A 260 16.70 9.02 40.39
N ASN A 261 16.94 10.33 40.50
CA ASN A 261 16.14 11.23 41.35
C ASN A 261 16.02 10.77 42.82
N GLY A 262 17.04 10.08 43.34
CA GLY A 262 17.05 9.53 44.70
C GLY A 262 16.38 8.15 44.86
N GLU A 263 15.76 7.61 43.82
CA GLU A 263 15.17 6.27 43.81
C GLU A 263 16.16 5.24 43.24
N LYS A 264 16.44 4.19 44.01
CA LYS A 264 17.40 3.15 43.64
C LYS A 264 16.79 2.17 42.64
N ILE A 265 17.43 1.99 41.49
CA ILE A 265 16.98 1.02 40.49
C ILE A 265 17.47 -0.37 40.89
N SER A 266 16.53 -1.29 41.15
CA SER A 266 16.85 -2.69 41.45
C SER A 266 16.61 -3.58 40.23
N SER A 267 17.56 -4.46 39.89
CA SER A 267 17.29 -5.58 38.98
C SER A 267 16.48 -6.67 39.71
N LYS A 268 15.60 -7.35 38.97
CA LYS A 268 14.91 -8.57 39.42
C LYS A 268 15.81 -9.81 39.28
N ASN A 269 16.92 -9.73 38.56
CA ASN A 269 17.89 -10.82 38.53
C ASN A 269 18.66 -10.86 39.87
N GLN A 270 18.85 -12.05 40.43
CA GLN A 270 19.53 -12.23 41.73
C GLN A 270 20.99 -11.79 41.68
N TRP A 271 21.63 -11.95 40.51
CA TRP A 271 22.98 -11.49 40.24
C TRP A 271 22.97 -10.60 38.99
N PRO A 272 22.89 -9.26 39.16
CA PRO A 272 22.95 -8.33 38.05
C PRO A 272 24.36 -8.32 37.48
N HIS A 273 24.48 -8.62 36.19
CA HIS A 273 25.76 -8.72 35.51
C HIS A 273 25.61 -8.32 34.04
N ALA A 274 26.74 -8.03 33.41
CA ALA A 274 26.86 -7.87 31.96
C ALA A 274 27.75 -8.99 31.40
N THR A 275 27.16 -9.87 30.59
CA THR A 275 27.92 -10.94 29.91
C THR A 275 28.83 -10.36 28.84
N ILE A 276 30.10 -10.70 28.90
CA ILE A 276 31.16 -10.15 28.06
C ILE A 276 31.60 -11.15 26.99
N TRP A 277 31.62 -12.43 27.32
CA TRP A 277 32.06 -13.45 26.38
C TRP A 277 31.46 -14.83 26.71
N THR A 278 31.22 -15.61 25.66
CA THR A 278 30.77 -17.01 25.73
C THR A 278 31.55 -17.85 24.72
N GLY A 279 32.02 -19.02 25.13
CA GLY A 279 32.66 -20.01 24.26
C GLY A 279 31.69 -20.70 23.31
N GLY A 280 32.22 -21.44 22.33
CA GLY A 280 31.42 -22.17 21.35
C GLY A 280 30.44 -23.14 22.01
N GLY A 281 29.14 -22.96 21.76
CA GLY A 281 28.07 -23.79 22.32
C GLY A 281 27.48 -23.31 23.65
N ALA A 282 28.09 -22.31 24.31
CA ALA A 282 27.57 -21.72 25.54
C ALA A 282 26.66 -20.52 25.25
N SER A 283 25.49 -20.48 25.88
CA SER A 283 24.57 -19.35 25.75
C SER A 283 24.87 -18.24 26.76
N ALA A 284 24.54 -16.99 26.43
CA ALA A 284 24.72 -15.86 27.35
C ALA A 284 23.95 -16.02 28.68
N LYS A 285 22.89 -16.85 28.68
CA LYS A 285 22.12 -17.18 29.88
C LYS A 285 22.94 -17.98 30.89
N GLU A 286 23.88 -18.81 30.45
CA GLU A 286 24.72 -19.64 31.33
C GLU A 286 25.66 -18.80 32.19
N ALA A 287 25.94 -17.56 31.81
CA ALA A 287 26.73 -16.61 32.62
C ALA A 287 26.17 -16.42 34.03
N ASN A 288 24.85 -16.57 34.25
CA ASN A 288 24.24 -16.52 35.58
C ASN A 288 24.84 -17.54 36.58
N THR A 289 25.50 -18.59 36.10
CA THR A 289 26.13 -19.63 36.94
C THR A 289 27.54 -19.27 37.41
N LEU A 290 28.15 -18.19 36.90
CA LEU A 290 29.53 -17.80 37.22
C LEU A 290 29.82 -17.64 38.73
N PRO A 291 28.93 -17.05 39.55
CA PRO A 291 29.15 -17.01 41.00
C PRO A 291 29.21 -18.39 41.65
N GLN A 292 28.36 -19.33 41.22
CA GLN A 292 28.39 -20.71 41.69
C GLN A 292 29.65 -21.43 41.23
N LEU A 293 30.03 -21.27 39.96
CA LEU A 293 31.27 -21.85 39.43
C LEU A 293 32.50 -21.31 40.17
N HIS A 294 32.49 -20.05 40.59
CA HIS A 294 33.56 -19.49 41.41
C HIS A 294 33.61 -20.13 42.80
N ALA A 295 32.47 -20.31 43.46
CA ALA A 295 32.39 -21.02 44.74
C ALA A 295 32.87 -22.49 44.64
N GLU A 296 32.68 -23.12 43.48
CA GLU A 296 33.18 -24.47 43.17
C GLU A 296 34.66 -24.49 42.72
N GLY A 297 35.35 -23.34 42.65
CA GLY A 297 36.74 -23.24 42.19
C GLY A 297 36.94 -23.37 40.67
N LYS A 298 35.85 -23.34 39.89
CA LYS A 298 35.83 -23.50 38.42
C LYS A 298 35.78 -22.18 37.65
N ALA A 299 35.56 -21.07 38.33
CA ALA A 299 35.65 -19.72 37.76
C ALA A 299 36.49 -18.83 38.66
N LYS A 300 37.13 -17.83 38.06
CA LYS A 300 37.92 -16.81 38.75
C LYS A 300 37.09 -15.54 38.93
N ARG A 301 37.31 -14.85 40.04
CA ARG A 301 36.75 -13.53 40.36
C ARG A 301 37.91 -12.56 40.55
N LEU A 302 37.85 -11.43 39.88
CA LEU A 302 38.76 -10.31 40.07
C LEU A 302 37.96 -9.08 40.49
N ASP A 303 38.15 -8.62 41.72
CA ASP A 303 37.48 -7.42 42.22
C ASP A 303 38.04 -6.15 41.57
N ILE A 304 37.18 -5.16 41.38
CA ILE A 304 37.48 -3.87 40.75
C ILE A 304 37.34 -2.80 41.83
N ASP A 305 38.47 -2.30 42.32
CA ASP A 305 38.54 -1.30 43.40
C ASP A 305 39.43 -0.11 42.98
N PRO A 306 38.89 1.13 42.91
CA PRO A 306 37.50 1.49 43.11
C PRO A 306 36.59 0.94 41.98
N PRO A 307 35.29 0.71 42.26
CA PRO A 307 34.33 0.26 41.25
C PRO A 307 34.34 1.16 40.02
N PHE A 308 34.31 0.55 38.84
CA PHE A 308 34.33 1.30 37.60
C PHE A 308 32.91 1.78 37.27
N THR A 309 32.68 3.08 37.40
CA THR A 309 31.37 3.69 37.13
C THR A 309 31.21 3.94 35.64
N VAL A 310 30.18 3.34 35.06
CA VAL A 310 29.74 3.56 33.69
C VAL A 310 28.45 4.37 33.73
N ASN A 311 28.40 5.46 32.98
CA ASN A 311 27.15 6.18 32.74
C ASN A 311 26.32 5.35 31.74
N GLY A 312 25.44 4.50 32.23
CA GLY A 312 24.54 3.70 31.39
C GLY A 312 23.78 4.62 30.44
N GLN A 313 23.80 4.29 29.15
CA GLN A 313 23.40 5.25 28.13
C GLN A 313 21.89 5.47 28.09
N ASP A 314 21.06 4.48 28.44
CA ASP A 314 19.60 4.56 28.59
C ASP A 314 19.06 3.30 29.31
N VAL A 315 17.90 3.37 29.96
CA VAL A 315 17.06 2.17 30.17
C VAL A 315 16.34 1.87 28.86
N ARG A 316 16.70 0.75 28.23
CA ARG A 316 16.08 0.29 26.99
C ARG A 316 15.16 -0.89 27.30
N VAL A 317 13.90 -0.78 26.88
CA VAL A 317 13.00 -1.93 26.83
C VAL A 317 13.05 -2.46 25.41
N TYR A 318 13.62 -3.63 25.22
CA TYR A 318 13.87 -4.16 23.88
C TYR A 318 12.60 -4.78 23.29
N ILE A 319 12.31 -4.38 22.05
CA ILE A 319 11.38 -4.97 21.09
C ILE A 319 12.24 -5.32 19.85
N PHE A 320 12.14 -6.52 19.30
CA PHE A 320 13.03 -7.00 18.24
C PHE A 320 12.85 -6.23 16.91
N SER A 321 13.92 -5.60 16.38
CA SER A 321 14.19 -5.39 14.95
C SER A 321 15.67 -4.97 14.73
N LEU A 322 16.30 -5.38 13.63
CA LEU A 322 17.71 -5.19 13.27
C LEU A 322 17.87 -4.06 12.23
N THR A 323 18.70 -3.05 12.52
CA THR A 323 19.80 -2.42 11.73
C THR A 323 19.99 -0.97 12.18
N GLY A 324 21.23 -0.60 12.48
CA GLY A 324 21.61 0.77 12.85
C GLY A 324 22.26 1.45 11.66
N PHE A 325 21.60 2.45 11.10
CA PHE A 325 22.16 3.62 10.40
C PHE A 325 21.07 4.67 10.08
N ASN A 326 19.79 4.40 10.38
CA ASN A 326 18.71 5.37 10.23
C ASN A 326 18.58 6.21 11.52
N VAL A 327 19.33 7.30 11.60
CA VAL A 327 19.00 8.38 12.55
C VAL A 327 18.21 9.42 11.76
N ALA A 328 16.92 9.53 12.03
CA ALA A 328 16.09 10.59 11.46
C ALA A 328 16.67 11.97 11.85
N PRO A 329 16.61 12.99 10.98
CA PRO A 329 17.12 14.31 11.28
C PRO A 329 16.55 14.84 12.61
N VAL A 330 17.43 15.30 13.50
CA VAL A 330 17.07 15.83 14.81
C VAL A 330 17.04 17.36 14.74
N GLY A 331 16.04 17.98 15.37
CA GLY A 331 15.98 19.43 15.50
C GLY A 331 17.04 19.96 16.46
N LEU A 332 17.98 20.74 15.94
CA LEU A 332 19.04 21.38 16.71
C LEU A 332 18.55 22.67 17.36
N LYS A 333 18.79 22.80 18.68
CA LYS A 333 18.50 24.03 19.42
C LYS A 333 19.56 25.12 19.19
N THR A 334 20.77 24.73 18.77
CA THR A 334 21.90 25.61 18.46
C THR A 334 22.69 25.04 17.27
N PRO A 335 23.31 25.87 16.42
CA PRO A 335 24.15 25.38 15.32
C PRO A 335 25.27 24.47 15.81
N LEU A 336 25.66 23.51 14.97
CA LEU A 336 26.83 22.67 15.21
C LEU A 336 28.11 23.52 15.23
N ALA A 337 29.07 23.14 16.08
CA ALA A 337 30.26 23.93 16.35
C ALA A 337 31.38 23.67 15.32
N PHE A 338 31.47 22.44 14.81
CA PHE A 338 32.47 22.05 13.83
C PHE A 338 31.91 22.06 12.40
N CYS A 339 30.79 21.41 12.16
CA CYS A 339 30.09 21.38 10.87
C CYS A 339 29.07 22.52 10.75
N PRO A 340 28.91 23.15 9.57
CA PRO A 340 28.14 24.38 9.42
C PRO A 340 26.62 24.16 9.28
N TYR A 341 26.04 23.17 9.99
CA TYR A 341 24.60 22.87 9.93
C TYR A 341 23.81 23.50 11.08
N SER A 342 22.62 24.01 10.77
CA SER A 342 21.68 24.60 11.73
C SER A 342 20.25 24.18 11.36
N GLY A 343 19.35 24.13 12.35
CA GLY A 343 18.00 23.61 12.13
C GLY A 343 17.96 22.09 12.25
N ASN A 344 17.51 21.37 11.22
CA ASN A 344 17.52 19.90 11.21
C ASN A 344 18.89 19.38 10.76
N SER A 345 19.38 18.31 11.38
CA SER A 345 20.69 17.70 11.09
C SER A 345 20.69 16.24 11.49
N CYS A 346 21.43 15.40 10.75
CA CYS A 346 21.65 13.99 11.11
C CYS A 346 22.67 13.82 12.25
N CYS A 347 23.42 14.88 12.59
CA CYS A 347 24.28 14.93 13.77
C CYS A 347 23.68 15.79 14.87
N ASN A 348 23.94 15.41 16.12
CA ASN A 348 23.88 16.28 17.29
C ASN A 348 25.28 16.80 17.66
N ALA A 349 25.40 17.57 18.75
CA ALA A 349 26.68 18.10 19.21
C ALA A 349 27.75 17.02 19.49
N THR A 350 27.34 15.79 19.84
CA THR A 350 28.26 14.67 20.04
C THR A 350 28.80 14.15 18.71
N GLY A 351 27.93 13.90 17.73
CA GLY A 351 28.36 13.48 16.39
C GLY A 351 29.22 14.53 15.68
N ASP A 352 28.92 15.82 15.90
CA ASP A 352 29.73 16.93 15.41
C ASP A 352 31.13 16.97 16.02
N ALA A 353 31.24 16.72 17.33
CA ALA A 353 32.53 16.61 18.01
C ALA A 353 33.33 15.38 17.56
N GLU A 354 32.67 14.26 17.25
CA GLU A 354 33.33 13.06 16.71
C GLU A 354 33.92 13.32 15.33
N LEU A 355 33.19 14.01 14.44
CA LEU A 355 33.72 14.42 13.13
C LEU A 355 34.87 15.44 13.27
N GLN A 356 34.80 16.32 14.26
CA GLN A 356 35.89 17.24 14.58
C GLN A 356 37.17 16.47 14.98
N GLN A 357 37.04 15.48 15.86
CA GLN A 357 38.16 14.64 16.26
C GLN A 357 38.70 13.81 15.09
N GLN A 358 37.81 13.26 14.25
CA GLN A 358 38.19 12.56 13.03
C GLN A 358 39.01 13.47 12.11
N TYR A 359 38.56 14.69 11.85
CA TYR A 359 39.29 15.66 11.02
C TYR A 359 40.67 16.01 11.59
N ILE A 360 40.77 16.27 12.91
CA ILE A 360 42.04 16.56 13.57
C ILE A 360 43.02 15.38 13.43
N SER A 361 42.52 14.15 13.56
CA SER A 361 43.34 12.93 13.45
C SER A 361 43.93 12.70 12.05
N MET A 362 43.37 13.34 11.00
CA MET A 362 43.87 13.21 9.62
C MET A 362 45.15 14.02 9.37
N ASN A 363 45.52 14.95 10.27
CA ASN A 363 46.73 15.78 10.25
C ASN A 363 47.02 16.43 8.87
N ILE A 364 46.02 17.11 8.31
CA ILE A 364 46.09 17.74 6.99
C ILE A 364 46.80 19.09 7.10
N SER A 365 48.00 19.21 6.52
CA SER A 365 48.83 20.42 6.62
C SER A 365 48.40 21.55 5.69
N ASP A 366 47.81 21.22 4.54
CA ASP A 366 47.34 22.20 3.56
C ASP A 366 45.92 22.68 3.88
N SER A 367 45.76 23.99 4.07
CA SER A 367 44.47 24.57 4.45
C SER A 367 43.38 24.46 3.39
N ALA A 368 43.73 24.45 2.09
CA ALA A 368 42.75 24.34 1.02
C ALA A 368 42.20 22.91 0.93
N CYS A 369 43.08 21.90 0.97
CA CYS A 369 42.68 20.51 1.08
C CYS A 369 41.91 20.25 2.38
N GLY A 370 42.41 20.77 3.51
CA GLY A 370 41.76 20.62 4.81
C GLY A 370 40.31 21.12 4.83
N ASN A 371 40.04 22.30 4.26
CA ASN A 371 38.69 22.84 4.18
C ASN A 371 37.75 21.95 3.34
N LEU A 372 38.24 21.40 2.22
CA LEU A 372 37.46 20.49 1.37
C LEU A 372 37.16 19.16 2.07
N ILE A 373 38.15 18.57 2.76
CA ILE A 373 37.96 17.34 3.54
C ILE A 373 37.01 17.56 4.71
N LYS A 374 37.12 18.69 5.41
CA LYS A 374 36.16 19.09 6.44
C LYS A 374 34.75 19.15 5.87
N SER A 375 34.58 19.78 4.71
CA SER A 375 33.29 19.86 4.02
C SER A 375 32.72 18.48 3.70
N ILE A 376 33.55 17.55 3.21
CA ILE A 376 33.15 16.17 2.89
C ILE A 376 32.78 15.39 4.16
N LEU A 377 33.55 15.49 5.24
CA LEU A 377 33.22 14.81 6.50
C LEU A 377 31.90 15.30 7.08
N CYS A 378 31.65 16.60 6.99
CA CYS A 378 30.44 17.23 7.49
C CYS A 378 29.17 16.79 6.73
N THR A 379 29.27 16.21 5.53
CA THR A 379 28.11 15.65 4.83
C THR A 379 27.38 14.56 5.60
N LYS A 380 28.01 13.94 6.62
CA LYS A 380 27.36 13.01 7.57
C LYS A 380 26.35 13.67 8.53
N CYS A 381 26.44 14.99 8.65
CA CYS A 381 25.49 15.80 9.41
C CYS A 381 24.44 16.45 8.52
N ASP A 382 24.58 16.30 7.20
CA ASP A 382 23.60 16.80 6.25
C ASP A 382 22.24 16.11 6.49
N PRO A 383 21.11 16.84 6.47
CA PRO A 383 19.78 16.22 6.56
C PRO A 383 19.54 15.12 5.52
N TYR A 384 20.29 15.14 4.41
CA TYR A 384 20.20 14.19 3.30
C TYR A 384 21.43 13.27 3.21
N SER A 385 22.08 12.99 4.34
CA SER A 385 23.23 12.08 4.38
C SER A 385 22.93 10.69 3.80
N ALA A 386 21.69 10.19 3.86
CA ALA A 386 21.36 8.88 3.28
C ALA A 386 21.49 8.88 1.75
N ASP A 387 20.97 9.92 1.09
CA ASP A 387 21.01 10.09 -0.37
C ASP A 387 22.42 10.36 -0.87
N LEU A 388 23.16 11.25 -0.19
CA LEU A 388 24.52 11.63 -0.55
C LEU A 388 25.49 10.44 -0.54
N PHE A 389 25.24 9.44 0.29
CA PHE A 389 26.06 8.23 0.43
C PHE A 389 25.46 7.01 -0.29
N THR A 390 24.40 7.21 -1.08
CA THR A 390 23.68 6.18 -1.86
C THR A 390 23.32 4.96 -1.02
N ILE A 391 22.99 5.14 0.26
CA ILE A 391 22.81 4.03 1.23
C ILE A 391 21.72 3.05 0.78
N GLU A 392 20.75 3.51 -0.01
CA GLU A 392 19.66 2.70 -0.57
C GLU A 392 20.08 1.75 -1.70
N THR A 393 21.17 2.05 -2.42
CA THR A 393 21.60 1.24 -3.58
C THR A 393 22.96 0.59 -3.37
N ASN A 394 23.91 1.27 -2.72
CA ASN A 394 25.22 0.75 -2.32
C ASN A 394 25.82 1.65 -1.22
N ALA A 395 26.08 1.10 -0.03
CA ALA A 395 26.67 1.87 1.07
C ALA A 395 28.10 2.34 0.75
N ARG A 396 28.35 3.66 0.84
CA ARG A 396 29.67 4.27 0.61
C ARG A 396 30.21 4.95 1.87
N ILE A 397 31.54 5.13 1.91
CA ILE A 397 32.25 5.82 3.02
C ILE A 397 32.49 7.31 2.69
N VAL A 398 32.40 7.66 1.40
CA VAL A 398 32.55 9.02 0.85
C VAL A 398 31.27 9.33 0.08
N PRO A 399 30.69 10.54 0.23
CA PRO A 399 29.51 10.94 -0.53
C PRO A 399 29.82 11.06 -2.03
N VAL A 400 28.80 10.97 -2.88
CA VAL A 400 28.95 11.21 -4.33
C VAL A 400 29.36 12.67 -4.54
N LEU A 401 30.53 12.92 -5.11
CA LEU A 401 31.03 14.27 -5.42
C LEU A 401 30.59 14.71 -6.82
N CYS A 402 30.22 15.97 -7.04
CA CYS A 402 29.80 16.39 -8.39
C CYS A 402 30.98 16.42 -9.38
N ASN A 403 30.85 15.75 -10.54
CA ASN A 403 31.76 15.87 -11.70
C ASN A 403 31.00 16.46 -12.90
N SER A 404 31.60 17.40 -13.66
CA SER A 404 30.91 18.06 -14.77
C SER A 404 31.59 17.79 -16.12
N SER A 405 30.86 17.14 -17.03
CA SER A 405 31.24 17.09 -18.44
C SER A 405 30.01 17.04 -19.34
N SER A 406 29.48 18.21 -19.72
CA SER A 406 28.81 18.38 -21.03
C SER A 406 28.80 19.86 -21.47
N PRO A 407 28.94 20.16 -22.78
CA PRO A 407 29.02 21.52 -23.28
C PRO A 407 27.66 22.21 -23.28
N SER A 408 27.68 23.43 -22.75
CA SER A 408 26.65 24.45 -22.71
C SER A 408 25.73 24.55 -23.94
N THR A 409 24.44 24.74 -23.69
CA THR A 409 23.68 25.76 -24.44
C THR A 409 22.87 26.60 -23.45
N GLU A 410 23.56 27.51 -22.77
CA GLU A 410 22.94 28.64 -22.08
C GLU A 410 23.32 29.94 -22.77
N LYS A 411 22.34 30.83 -22.94
CA LYS A 411 22.57 32.28 -22.83
C LYS A 411 21.73 32.81 -21.67
N SER A 412 22.28 32.80 -20.46
CA SER A 412 22.66 34.05 -19.76
C SER A 412 23.29 33.80 -18.39
N SER A 413 24.58 34.15 -18.29
CA SER A 413 25.27 34.79 -17.17
C SER A 413 25.29 34.16 -15.75
N SER A 414 26.44 33.54 -15.48
CA SER A 414 27.28 33.69 -14.27
C SER A 414 27.07 32.78 -13.05
N VAL A 415 26.87 31.48 -13.25
CA VAL A 415 27.33 30.48 -12.27
C VAL A 415 28.24 29.49 -13.00
N ALA A 416 29.53 29.50 -12.66
CA ALA A 416 30.52 28.61 -13.27
C ALA A 416 30.14 27.14 -13.06
N SER A 417 30.34 26.31 -14.09
CA SER A 417 30.20 24.85 -14.01
C SER A 417 31.07 24.30 -12.88
N VAL A 418 30.47 23.77 -11.81
CA VAL A 418 31.19 23.28 -10.63
C VAL A 418 31.55 21.81 -10.79
N ASP A 419 32.82 21.52 -11.05
CA ASP A 419 33.41 20.18 -10.93
C ASP A 419 34.10 20.05 -9.56
N PHE A 420 33.29 19.77 -8.53
CA PHE A 420 33.77 19.68 -7.15
C PHE A 420 34.70 18.49 -6.94
N CYS A 421 34.48 17.39 -7.65
CA CYS A 421 35.36 16.23 -7.57
C CYS A 421 36.78 16.57 -8.07
N THR A 422 36.89 17.25 -9.21
CA THR A 422 38.18 17.69 -9.76
C THR A 422 38.83 18.76 -8.86
N GLU A 423 38.05 19.58 -8.18
CA GLU A 423 38.54 20.53 -7.17
C GLU A 423 39.20 19.81 -5.99
N VAL A 424 38.53 18.80 -5.41
CA VAL A 424 39.06 17.95 -4.33
C VAL A 424 40.35 17.26 -4.77
N TRP A 425 40.36 16.68 -5.97
CA TRP A 425 41.58 16.07 -6.53
C TRP A 425 42.72 17.08 -6.59
N ASN A 426 42.50 18.25 -7.21
CA ASN A 426 43.59 19.21 -7.43
C ASN A 426 44.16 19.79 -6.14
N ALA A 427 43.32 20.04 -5.15
CA ALA A 427 43.73 20.54 -3.85
C ALA A 427 44.45 19.47 -3.00
N CYS A 428 43.96 18.22 -3.02
CA CYS A 428 44.44 17.18 -2.11
C CYS A 428 45.47 16.21 -2.70
N LYS A 429 45.70 16.20 -4.02
CA LYS A 429 46.54 15.18 -4.69
C LYS A 429 47.96 15.00 -4.15
N ASN A 430 48.57 16.08 -3.66
CA ASN A 430 49.93 16.10 -3.12
C ASN A 430 50.00 16.16 -1.59
N VAL A 431 48.85 16.20 -0.91
CA VAL A 431 48.75 16.42 0.54
C VAL A 431 48.69 15.07 1.23
N SER A 432 49.59 14.85 2.18
CA SER A 432 49.59 13.63 3.00
C SER A 432 48.41 13.68 3.99
N MET A 433 47.59 12.62 3.99
CA MET A 433 46.44 12.49 4.88
C MET A 433 46.49 11.15 5.62
N TRP A 434 46.32 11.19 6.94
CA TRP A 434 46.21 9.99 7.75
C TRP A 434 44.78 9.46 7.73
N ASN A 435 44.59 8.16 7.53
CA ASN A 435 43.26 7.53 7.43
C ASN A 435 42.37 8.23 6.40
N SER A 436 42.93 8.50 5.22
CA SER A 436 42.21 9.14 4.12
C SER A 436 40.89 8.40 3.84
N PRO A 437 39.75 9.12 3.73
CA PRO A 437 38.47 8.47 3.43
C PRO A 437 38.42 7.91 2.00
N PHE A 438 39.41 8.20 1.15
CA PHE A 438 39.49 7.80 -0.26
C PHE A 438 40.38 6.58 -0.54
N LEU A 439 40.68 5.75 0.47
CA LEU A 439 41.49 4.53 0.30
C LEU A 439 40.70 3.44 -0.46
N MET A 440 41.33 2.78 -1.45
CA MET A 440 40.73 1.62 -2.12
C MET A 440 40.77 0.38 -1.21
N ALA A 441 39.61 -0.13 -0.82
CA ALA A 441 39.49 -1.49 -0.28
C ALA A 441 39.45 -2.48 -1.46
N SER A 442 40.61 -2.83 -2.02
CA SER A 442 40.64 -3.87 -3.06
C SER A 442 40.37 -5.25 -2.46
N ALA A 443 39.32 -5.86 -2.97
CA ALA A 443 38.94 -7.28 -2.98
C ALA A 443 40.00 -8.33 -2.60
N GLN A 444 39.49 -9.36 -1.90
CA GLN A 444 40.08 -10.70 -1.67
C GLN A 444 41.28 -10.80 -0.70
N GLY A 445 40.94 -11.15 0.55
CA GLY A 445 41.75 -11.98 1.45
C GLY A 445 43.22 -11.61 1.62
N SER A 446 43.54 -10.69 2.54
CA SER A 446 44.76 -10.73 3.36
C SER A 446 44.78 -9.58 4.38
N SER A 447 45.60 -9.77 5.42
CA SER A 447 45.81 -9.01 6.65
C SER A 447 45.66 -7.49 6.62
N ALA A 448 45.13 -6.95 7.72
CA ALA A 448 45.14 -5.54 8.11
C ALA A 448 46.46 -4.84 7.75
N ARG A 449 46.39 -3.82 6.87
CA ARG A 449 47.45 -2.83 6.72
C ARG A 449 47.30 -1.77 7.80
N GLU A 450 48.43 -1.46 8.44
CA GLU A 450 48.59 -0.40 9.45
C GLU A 450 48.19 0.98 8.92
N VAL A 451 47.83 1.86 9.85
CA VAL A 451 47.54 3.29 9.67
C VAL A 451 48.69 3.95 8.90
N SER A 452 48.55 4.10 7.58
CA SER A 452 49.54 4.75 6.72
C SER A 452 49.05 6.12 6.26
N SER A 453 49.95 7.11 6.33
CA SER A 453 49.77 8.40 5.66
C SER A 453 49.99 8.19 4.16
N SER A 454 48.97 8.46 3.34
CA SER A 454 49.07 8.41 1.88
C SER A 454 48.63 9.73 1.24
N LYS A 455 49.15 10.01 0.05
CA LYS A 455 48.65 11.07 -0.83
C LYS A 455 47.67 10.46 -1.82
N LEU A 456 46.75 11.25 -2.38
CA LEU A 456 45.84 10.70 -3.40
C LEU A 456 46.59 10.22 -4.65
N LEU A 457 47.74 10.82 -5.01
CA LEU A 457 48.60 10.32 -6.09
C LEU A 457 49.26 8.96 -5.81
N ASP A 458 49.38 8.58 -4.54
CA ASP A 458 49.93 7.28 -4.17
C ASP A 458 48.87 6.17 -4.36
N GLU A 459 47.58 6.54 -4.32
CA GLU A 459 46.43 5.62 -4.32
C GLU A 459 45.66 5.59 -5.65
N TRP A 460 45.71 6.68 -6.43
CA TRP A 460 44.91 6.86 -7.65
C TRP A 460 45.77 7.30 -8.83
N GLN A 461 45.53 6.70 -10.01
CA GLN A 461 46.38 6.94 -11.19
C GLN A 461 46.12 8.29 -11.87
N SER A 462 44.91 8.84 -11.76
CA SER A 462 44.54 10.12 -12.38
C SER A 462 43.30 10.75 -11.73
N ALA A 463 43.08 12.05 -12.00
CA ALA A 463 41.86 12.76 -11.60
C ALA A 463 40.59 12.07 -12.13
N THR A 464 40.65 11.57 -13.36
CA THR A 464 39.54 10.87 -14.02
C THR A 464 39.20 9.56 -13.31
N ASP A 465 40.20 8.84 -12.82
CA ASP A 465 40.00 7.57 -12.12
C ASP A 465 39.41 7.79 -10.71
N PHE A 466 39.93 8.79 -10.00
CA PHE A 466 39.39 9.27 -8.73
C PHE A 466 37.93 9.72 -8.87
N CYS A 467 37.63 10.55 -9.88
CA CYS A 467 36.28 11.07 -10.13
C CYS A 467 35.34 10.11 -10.83
N ARG A 468 35.81 8.98 -11.35
CA ARG A 468 34.96 7.86 -11.74
C ARG A 468 34.49 7.07 -10.52
N THR A 469 35.35 6.94 -9.51
CA THR A 469 35.04 6.21 -8.28
C THR A 469 34.15 7.03 -7.35
N PHE A 470 34.52 8.27 -7.08
CA PHE A 470 33.84 9.12 -6.10
C PHE A 470 32.94 10.19 -6.71
N GLY A 471 33.06 10.45 -8.02
CA GLY A 471 32.27 11.46 -8.70
C GLY A 471 30.96 10.93 -9.30
N GLY A 472 29.97 11.82 -9.48
CA GLY A 472 28.70 11.55 -10.16
C GLY A 472 28.25 12.74 -11.01
N SER A 473 27.56 12.46 -12.13
CA SER A 473 27.02 13.49 -13.02
C SER A 473 25.72 14.05 -12.47
N VAL A 474 25.45 15.35 -12.68
CA VAL A 474 24.19 16.00 -12.29
C VAL A 474 22.99 15.56 -13.16
N ASN A 475 23.23 14.76 -14.21
CA ASN A 475 22.20 14.36 -15.17
C ASN A 475 21.89 12.86 -15.10
N SER A 476 21.27 12.49 -13.98
CA SER A 476 20.48 11.29 -13.69
C SER A 476 20.05 11.44 -12.22
N GLU A 477 19.01 10.77 -11.74
CA GLU A 477 18.35 10.93 -10.43
C GLU A 477 19.22 10.88 -9.14
N ALA A 478 20.55 10.86 -9.23
CA ALA A 478 21.48 10.89 -8.10
C ALA A 478 21.87 12.32 -7.68
N ILE A 479 21.65 12.63 -6.39
CA ILE A 479 22.12 13.88 -5.75
C ILE A 479 23.62 13.79 -5.50
N CYS A 480 24.40 14.78 -5.93
CA CYS A 480 25.84 14.86 -5.68
C CYS A 480 26.19 16.07 -4.80
N PHE A 481 27.24 15.94 -4.00
CA PHE A 481 27.77 16.99 -3.15
C PHE A 481 28.75 17.90 -3.93
N ASN A 482 28.50 19.21 -3.90
CA ASN A 482 29.29 20.22 -4.60
C ASN A 482 30.11 21.14 -3.66
N GLY A 483 30.27 20.75 -2.39
CA GLY A 483 30.99 21.54 -1.38
C GLY A 483 30.14 22.52 -0.58
N LYS A 484 28.82 22.53 -0.77
CA LYS A 484 27.86 23.30 0.04
C LYS A 484 26.76 22.40 0.57
N SER A 485 26.13 22.77 1.69
CA SER A 485 24.97 22.08 2.23
C SER A 485 23.92 21.88 1.14
N VAL A 486 23.40 20.65 1.04
CA VAL A 486 22.39 20.34 0.03
C VAL A 486 21.11 21.06 0.42
N LEU A 487 20.83 22.16 -0.28
CA LEU A 487 19.53 22.82 -0.21
C LEU A 487 18.67 22.17 -1.27
N PHE A 488 17.80 21.26 -0.85
CA PHE A 488 16.61 21.04 -1.64
C PHE A 488 15.77 22.31 -1.58
N ASN A 489 15.49 22.90 -2.73
CA ASN A 489 14.40 23.86 -2.86
C ASN A 489 13.03 23.16 -2.76
N ASN A 490 12.93 22.13 -1.91
CA ASN A 490 11.75 21.33 -1.68
C ASN A 490 11.37 21.42 -0.20
N THR A 491 10.96 22.62 0.24
CA THR A 491 9.57 22.64 0.67
C THR A 491 8.73 22.33 -0.57
N VAL A 492 8.68 21.06 -0.99
CA VAL A 492 7.46 20.60 -1.65
C VAL A 492 6.48 20.69 -0.50
N ASP A 493 5.71 21.77 -0.53
CA ASP A 493 4.57 21.92 0.31
C ASP A 493 3.82 20.58 0.24
N LEU A 494 3.82 19.81 1.34
CA LEU A 494 2.92 18.67 1.53
C LEU A 494 1.47 19.15 1.61
N SER A 495 1.17 20.36 1.15
CA SER A 495 -0.12 20.75 0.61
C SER A 495 -0.85 19.51 0.08
N PRO A 496 -2.06 19.25 0.60
CA PRO A 496 -2.89 18.16 0.10
C PRO A 496 -2.92 18.22 -1.43
N PRO A 497 -2.91 17.07 -2.12
CA PRO A 497 -2.97 17.10 -3.57
C PRO A 497 -4.14 17.99 -4.01
N HIS A 498 -3.84 19.05 -4.76
CA HIS A 498 -4.84 20.04 -5.17
C HIS A 498 -5.91 19.41 -6.08
N GLY A 499 -5.56 18.31 -6.72
CA GLY A 499 -6.45 17.35 -7.35
C GLY A 499 -5.70 16.45 -8.32
N MET A 500 -6.38 15.42 -8.82
CA MET A 500 -5.87 14.49 -9.82
C MET A 500 -6.55 14.74 -11.16
N CYS A 501 -5.77 14.97 -12.21
CA CYS A 501 -6.31 15.12 -13.55
C CYS A 501 -6.41 13.78 -14.26
N LEU A 502 -7.54 13.52 -14.90
CA LEU A 502 -7.82 12.30 -15.65
C LEU A 502 -7.98 12.63 -17.14
N GLU A 503 -7.59 11.70 -18.01
CA GLU A 503 -8.02 11.70 -19.41
C GLU A 503 -8.62 10.35 -19.78
N LYS A 504 -9.71 10.35 -20.54
CA LYS A 504 -10.39 9.14 -20.99
C LYS A 504 -9.76 8.65 -22.28
N ILE A 505 -9.21 7.43 -22.24
CA ILE A 505 -8.54 6.80 -23.37
C ILE A 505 -9.33 5.63 -23.95
N GLY A 506 -10.34 5.10 -23.26
CA GLY A 506 -11.20 4.04 -23.77
C GLY A 506 -12.63 4.14 -23.26
N ASN A 507 -13.60 3.67 -24.06
CA ASN A 507 -15.02 3.59 -23.68
C ASN A 507 -15.40 2.25 -23.04
N GLY A 508 -14.56 1.23 -23.18
CA GLY A 508 -14.82 -0.09 -22.62
C GLY A 508 -14.72 -0.13 -21.09
N SER A 509 -15.38 -1.14 -20.52
CA SER A 509 -15.46 -1.38 -19.08
C SER A 509 -14.71 -2.67 -18.76
N TYR A 510 -13.64 -2.57 -17.97
CA TYR A 510 -12.78 -3.70 -17.64
C TYR A 510 -12.61 -3.82 -16.13
N LEU A 511 -12.47 -5.05 -15.67
CA LEU A 511 -12.27 -5.37 -14.26
C LEU A 511 -10.77 -5.47 -13.93
N ASN A 512 -9.95 -5.87 -14.91
CA ASN A 512 -8.50 -5.98 -14.75
C ASN A 512 -7.78 -5.33 -15.93
N MET A 513 -6.59 -4.79 -15.62
CA MET A 513 -5.62 -4.35 -16.60
C MET A 513 -4.22 -4.72 -16.09
N ALA A 514 -3.46 -5.47 -16.88
CA ALA A 514 -2.12 -5.93 -16.52
C ALA A 514 -1.10 -5.48 -17.56
N PRO A 515 0.08 -4.96 -17.16
CA PRO A 515 1.13 -4.60 -18.11
C PRO A 515 1.70 -5.83 -18.79
N HIS A 516 2.12 -5.68 -20.05
CA HIS A 516 2.77 -6.76 -20.75
C HIS A 516 4.16 -7.02 -20.14
N PRO A 517 4.52 -8.27 -19.77
CA PRO A 517 5.77 -8.54 -19.05
C PRO A 517 7.09 -8.31 -19.81
N ASP A 518 7.02 -7.84 -21.05
CA ASP A 518 8.20 -7.52 -21.88
C ASP A 518 8.69 -6.07 -21.69
N GLY A 519 8.03 -5.28 -20.83
CA GLY A 519 8.35 -3.88 -20.61
C GLY A 519 7.81 -2.94 -21.69
N SER A 520 7.07 -3.43 -22.70
CA SER A 520 6.45 -2.58 -23.72
C SER A 520 5.26 -1.81 -23.15
N ASN A 521 4.72 -0.87 -23.93
CA ASN A 521 3.48 -0.17 -23.63
C ASN A 521 2.22 -1.01 -23.94
N ARG A 522 2.36 -2.32 -24.13
CA ARG A 522 1.22 -3.23 -24.30
C ARG A 522 0.61 -3.59 -22.97
N VAL A 523 -0.70 -3.79 -22.96
CA VAL A 523 -1.48 -4.13 -21.76
C VAL A 523 -2.56 -5.15 -22.10
N PHE A 524 -2.88 -5.99 -21.13
CA PHE A 524 -3.98 -6.93 -21.19
C PHE A 524 -5.16 -6.37 -20.43
N LEU A 525 -6.32 -6.32 -21.06
CA LEU A 525 -7.58 -5.85 -20.48
C LEU A 525 -8.53 -7.02 -20.36
N SER A 526 -9.19 -7.19 -19.21
CA SER A 526 -10.20 -8.25 -19.07
C SER A 526 -11.51 -7.78 -18.45
N ASN A 527 -12.61 -8.31 -18.95
CA ASN A 527 -13.96 -8.04 -18.42
C ASN A 527 -14.43 -9.16 -17.50
N GLN A 528 -15.55 -8.92 -16.82
CA GLN A 528 -16.12 -9.87 -15.87
C GLN A 528 -16.63 -11.16 -16.52
N ASP A 529 -17.06 -11.11 -17.78
CA ASP A 529 -17.62 -12.25 -18.53
C ASP A 529 -16.58 -13.28 -18.98
N GLY A 530 -15.27 -12.98 -18.86
CA GLY A 530 -14.21 -13.94 -19.19
C GLY A 530 -13.46 -13.65 -20.49
N MET A 531 -13.58 -12.45 -21.04
CA MET A 531 -12.82 -12.02 -22.22
C MET A 531 -11.54 -11.30 -21.81
N ILE A 532 -10.45 -11.57 -22.51
CA ILE A 532 -9.15 -10.89 -22.36
C ILE A 532 -8.72 -10.36 -23.73
N TRP A 533 -8.33 -9.09 -23.79
CA TRP A 533 -7.80 -8.45 -24.99
C TRP A 533 -6.39 -7.93 -24.76
N LEU A 534 -5.58 -7.91 -25.82
CA LEU A 534 -4.27 -7.28 -25.86
C LEU A 534 -4.40 -5.94 -26.59
N SER A 535 -3.97 -4.85 -25.94
CA SER A 535 -3.96 -3.51 -26.52
C SER A 535 -2.62 -2.83 -26.30
N THR A 536 -2.41 -1.69 -26.96
CA THR A 536 -1.23 -0.84 -26.82
C THR A 536 -1.66 0.52 -26.29
N ILE A 537 -1.05 0.97 -25.20
CA ILE A 537 -1.33 2.28 -24.62
C ILE A 537 -0.85 3.38 -25.57
N PRO A 538 -1.73 4.32 -25.98
CA PRO A 538 -1.33 5.45 -26.79
C PRO A 538 -0.44 6.40 -25.99
N ALA A 539 0.58 6.98 -26.62
CA ALA A 539 1.43 7.99 -26.00
C ALA A 539 0.59 9.18 -25.48
N GLN A 540 0.95 9.71 -24.32
CA GLN A 540 0.26 10.85 -23.75
C GLN A 540 0.34 12.07 -24.67
N GLY A 541 -0.77 12.80 -24.82
CA GLY A 541 -0.87 13.96 -25.71
C GLY A 541 -0.96 13.63 -27.21
N SER A 542 -0.91 12.35 -27.61
CA SER A 542 -1.06 11.95 -29.02
C SER A 542 -2.49 12.11 -29.57
N GLY A 543 -3.48 12.25 -28.68
CA GLY A 543 -4.90 12.17 -29.04
C GLY A 543 -5.38 10.76 -29.41
N GLY A 544 -4.52 9.74 -29.27
CA GLY A 544 -4.88 8.35 -29.51
C GLY A 544 -5.77 7.77 -28.42
N THR A 545 -6.57 6.78 -28.79
CA THR A 545 -7.40 5.98 -27.87
C THR A 545 -6.84 4.57 -27.74
N LEU A 546 -7.27 3.84 -26.70
CA LEU A 546 -7.12 2.40 -26.65
C LEU A 546 -7.83 1.80 -27.85
N ASP A 547 -7.10 0.99 -28.61
CA ASP A 547 -7.62 0.30 -29.78
C ASP A 547 -7.16 -1.17 -29.72
N PHE A 548 -8.08 -2.06 -30.04
CA PHE A 548 -7.84 -3.50 -30.17
C PHE A 548 -9.02 -4.13 -30.90
N ASP A 549 -8.78 -5.28 -31.55
CA ASP A 549 -9.81 -6.00 -32.28
C ASP A 549 -10.72 -6.77 -31.31
N GLU A 550 -11.90 -6.22 -31.03
CA GLU A 550 -12.90 -6.88 -30.17
C GLU A 550 -13.32 -8.26 -30.70
N SER A 551 -13.23 -8.49 -32.02
CA SER A 551 -13.58 -9.78 -32.64
C SER A 551 -12.50 -10.85 -32.52
N ASN A 552 -11.30 -10.48 -32.08
CA ASN A 552 -10.16 -11.38 -31.91
C ASN A 552 -9.54 -11.18 -30.52
N PRO A 553 -10.19 -11.68 -29.45
CA PRO A 553 -9.66 -11.59 -28.10
C PRO A 553 -8.34 -12.36 -27.98
N PHE A 554 -7.50 -11.92 -27.03
CA PHE A 554 -6.32 -12.67 -26.62
C PHE A 554 -6.70 -14.03 -26.02
N LEU A 555 -7.76 -14.06 -25.21
CA LEU A 555 -8.35 -15.28 -24.65
C LEU A 555 -9.84 -15.09 -24.42
N ASP A 556 -10.65 -16.08 -24.79
CA ASP A 556 -12.09 -16.14 -24.54
C ASP A 556 -12.40 -17.33 -23.61
N LEU A 557 -12.94 -17.04 -22.43
CA LEU A 557 -13.37 -18.02 -21.42
C LEU A 557 -14.87 -17.93 -21.12
N THR A 558 -15.66 -17.27 -21.97
CA THR A 558 -17.10 -17.01 -21.73
C THR A 558 -17.92 -18.28 -21.57
N ASP A 559 -17.49 -19.40 -22.17
CA ASP A 559 -18.15 -20.71 -22.02
C ASP A 559 -17.92 -21.37 -20.65
N ILE A 560 -16.90 -20.95 -19.90
CA ILE A 560 -16.55 -21.54 -18.59
C ILE A 560 -16.74 -20.59 -17.42
N VAL A 561 -16.64 -19.28 -17.66
CA VAL A 561 -16.78 -18.26 -16.62
C VAL A 561 -18.26 -18.04 -16.34
N HIS A 562 -18.61 -18.10 -15.06
CA HIS A 562 -19.90 -17.64 -14.57
C HIS A 562 -19.75 -16.20 -14.07
N SER A 563 -20.42 -15.26 -14.74
CA SER A 563 -20.47 -13.86 -14.32
C SER A 563 -21.84 -13.48 -13.75
N ASP A 564 -21.82 -12.67 -12.68
CA ASP A 564 -22.95 -11.96 -12.08
C ASP A 564 -22.39 -10.77 -11.27
N ALA A 565 -23.12 -10.18 -10.34
CA ALA A 565 -22.68 -9.01 -9.58
C ALA A 565 -21.28 -9.16 -8.90
N GLU A 566 -21.00 -10.31 -8.28
CA GLU A 566 -19.74 -10.59 -7.56
C GLU A 566 -18.94 -11.77 -8.13
N PHE A 567 -19.41 -12.34 -9.25
CA PHE A 567 -18.75 -13.45 -9.93
C PHE A 567 -18.22 -13.04 -11.30
N GLY A 568 -17.14 -13.68 -11.73
CA GLY A 568 -16.63 -13.52 -13.09
C GLY A 568 -15.17 -13.87 -13.20
N LEU A 569 -14.47 -13.27 -14.16
CA LEU A 569 -13.02 -13.30 -14.27
C LEU A 569 -12.38 -12.26 -13.32
N MET A 570 -12.03 -12.72 -12.12
CA MET A 570 -11.68 -11.86 -10.98
C MET A 570 -10.22 -11.40 -10.96
N GLY A 571 -9.31 -12.13 -11.60
CA GLY A 571 -7.88 -11.79 -11.60
C GLY A 571 -7.12 -12.32 -12.82
N LEU A 572 -6.04 -11.61 -13.16
CA LEU A 572 -5.12 -11.95 -14.25
C LEU A 572 -3.70 -11.64 -13.79
N ALA A 573 -2.80 -12.63 -13.84
CA ALA A 573 -1.41 -12.48 -13.46
C ALA A 573 -0.48 -13.22 -14.43
N PHE A 574 0.61 -12.59 -14.81
CA PHE A 574 1.62 -13.20 -15.69
C PHE A 574 2.76 -13.76 -14.85
N HIS A 575 3.25 -14.94 -15.24
CA HIS A 575 4.40 -15.54 -14.58
C HIS A 575 5.60 -14.58 -14.61
N PRO A 576 6.43 -14.46 -13.56
CA PRO A 576 7.61 -13.58 -13.56
C PRO A 576 8.58 -13.85 -14.72
N ASN A 577 8.62 -15.11 -15.18
CA ASN A 577 9.39 -15.56 -16.34
C ASN A 577 8.58 -15.66 -17.67
N PHE A 578 7.48 -14.92 -17.79
CA PHE A 578 6.55 -14.99 -18.94
C PHE A 578 7.24 -14.81 -20.29
N THR A 579 8.21 -13.90 -20.39
CA THR A 579 8.95 -13.64 -21.65
C THR A 579 9.64 -14.88 -22.20
N ASN A 580 10.00 -15.85 -21.33
CA ASN A 580 10.65 -17.08 -21.69
C ASN A 580 9.71 -18.30 -21.73
N ASN A 581 8.66 -18.34 -20.89
CA ASN A 581 7.82 -19.52 -20.74
C ASN A 581 6.37 -19.36 -21.25
N GLY A 582 5.92 -18.13 -21.52
CA GLY A 582 4.57 -17.84 -22.01
C GLY A 582 3.44 -18.15 -21.02
N ARG A 583 3.75 -18.44 -19.75
CA ARG A 583 2.76 -18.88 -18.74
C ARG A 583 2.05 -17.69 -18.11
N PHE A 584 0.74 -17.76 -18.03
CA PHE A 584 -0.07 -16.80 -17.30
C PHE A 584 -1.23 -17.49 -16.61
N PHE A 585 -1.82 -16.81 -15.64
CA PHE A 585 -2.81 -17.35 -14.73
C PHE A 585 -4.02 -16.45 -14.69
N VAL A 586 -5.20 -17.07 -14.62
CA VAL A 586 -6.47 -16.39 -14.45
C VAL A 586 -7.17 -16.95 -13.23
N SER A 587 -7.81 -16.06 -12.47
CA SER A 587 -8.75 -16.46 -11.43
C SER A 587 -10.16 -16.11 -11.84
N PHE A 588 -11.08 -17.07 -11.74
CA PHE A 588 -12.46 -16.87 -12.16
C PHE A 588 -13.44 -17.73 -11.35
N ASN A 589 -14.72 -17.40 -11.47
CA ASN A 589 -15.81 -18.20 -10.93
C ASN A 589 -16.47 -19.01 -12.03
N CYS A 590 -16.94 -20.21 -11.67
CA CYS A 590 -17.66 -21.07 -12.60
C CYS A 590 -18.76 -21.88 -11.90
N ASP A 591 -19.74 -22.35 -12.66
CA ASP A 591 -20.87 -23.13 -12.17
C ASP A 591 -20.66 -24.63 -12.44
N LYS A 592 -20.45 -25.42 -11.39
CA LYS A 592 -20.22 -26.88 -11.51
C LYS A 592 -21.36 -27.65 -12.16
N VAL A 593 -22.58 -27.08 -12.16
CA VAL A 593 -23.75 -27.70 -12.80
C VAL A 593 -23.70 -27.50 -14.31
N GLN A 594 -23.14 -26.39 -14.79
CA GLN A 594 -22.98 -26.11 -16.22
C GLN A 594 -21.70 -26.74 -16.76
N VAL A 595 -20.61 -26.68 -16.01
CA VAL A 595 -19.28 -27.14 -16.41
C VAL A 595 -18.79 -28.19 -15.43
N ALA A 596 -18.82 -29.47 -15.81
CA ALA A 596 -18.47 -30.57 -14.91
C ALA A 596 -17.00 -30.52 -14.44
N SER A 597 -16.08 -29.97 -15.25
CA SER A 597 -14.68 -29.76 -14.88
C SER A 597 -14.47 -28.63 -13.86
N CYS A 598 -15.52 -27.85 -13.57
CA CYS A 598 -15.56 -26.84 -12.53
C CYS A 598 -16.05 -27.45 -11.22
N SER A 599 -15.34 -28.46 -10.68
CA SER A 599 -15.72 -29.07 -9.39
C SER A 599 -14.50 -29.15 -8.48
N GLY A 600 -14.60 -28.50 -7.32
CA GLY A 600 -13.61 -28.57 -6.25
C GLY A 600 -14.21 -29.07 -4.95
N ARG A 601 -13.33 -29.19 -3.95
CA ARG A 601 -13.72 -29.43 -2.57
C ARG A 601 -14.59 -28.26 -2.08
N CYS A 602 -15.62 -28.54 -1.29
CA CYS A 602 -16.45 -27.48 -0.70
C CYS A 602 -15.71 -26.83 0.48
N SER A 603 -15.64 -25.50 0.51
CA SER A 603 -15.03 -24.73 1.62
C SER A 603 -15.81 -24.88 2.92
N CYS A 604 -17.14 -24.97 2.87
CA CYS A 604 -17.97 -25.38 4.01
C CYS A 604 -17.96 -26.90 4.15
N ASN A 605 -17.17 -27.42 5.07
CA ASN A 605 -17.08 -28.85 5.35
C ASN A 605 -16.82 -29.12 6.85
N SER A 606 -16.88 -30.40 7.22
CA SER A 606 -16.77 -30.83 8.63
C SER A 606 -15.44 -30.45 9.28
N GLU A 607 -14.34 -30.34 8.53
CA GLU A 607 -13.03 -29.97 9.07
C GLU A 607 -12.99 -28.52 9.56
N VAL A 608 -13.82 -27.66 8.97
CA VAL A 608 -13.99 -26.25 9.37
C VAL A 608 -15.24 -26.02 10.21
N GLY A 609 -15.90 -27.08 10.68
CA GLY A 609 -17.09 -26.98 11.52
C GLY A 609 -18.34 -26.47 10.79
N CYS A 610 -18.39 -26.65 9.46
CA CYS A 610 -19.49 -26.22 8.62
C CYS A 610 -20.16 -27.42 7.94
N ASP A 611 -21.48 -27.45 7.94
CA ASP A 611 -22.27 -28.48 7.27
C ASP A 611 -23.06 -27.82 6.13
N PRO A 612 -22.70 -28.07 4.86
CA PRO A 612 -23.34 -27.41 3.73
C PRO A 612 -24.82 -27.78 3.63
N SER A 613 -25.27 -28.91 4.17
CA SER A 613 -26.71 -29.25 4.20
C SER A 613 -27.52 -28.38 5.15
N LYS A 614 -26.86 -27.72 6.12
CA LYS A 614 -27.49 -26.79 7.08
C LYS A 614 -27.51 -25.35 6.58
N ILE A 615 -26.74 -25.06 5.54
CA ILE A 615 -26.86 -23.82 4.78
C ILE A 615 -27.98 -24.10 3.77
N GLY A 616 -29.19 -23.57 4.03
CA GLY A 616 -30.32 -23.75 3.11
C GLY A 616 -30.00 -23.22 1.69
N LEU A 617 -30.95 -23.30 0.77
CA LEU A 617 -30.76 -22.69 -0.55
C LEU A 617 -30.49 -21.19 -0.39
N VAL A 618 -29.33 -20.73 -0.87
CA VAL A 618 -28.93 -19.32 -0.89
C VAL A 618 -29.31 -18.80 -2.26
N ASP A 619 -30.27 -17.88 -2.33
CA ASP A 619 -30.84 -17.37 -3.59
C ASP A 619 -31.30 -18.47 -4.58
N GLY A 620 -31.82 -19.59 -4.04
CA GLY A 620 -32.26 -20.74 -4.84
C GLY A 620 -31.12 -21.66 -5.34
N THR A 621 -29.88 -21.41 -4.91
CA THR A 621 -28.70 -22.19 -5.28
C THR A 621 -28.21 -23.06 -4.12
N GLN A 622 -27.68 -24.24 -4.44
CA GLN A 622 -27.08 -25.12 -3.44
C GLN A 622 -25.70 -24.59 -3.04
N PRO A 623 -25.32 -24.67 -1.75
CA PRO A 623 -23.98 -24.33 -1.28
C PRO A 623 -22.91 -25.08 -2.08
N CYS A 624 -21.79 -24.41 -2.35
CA CYS A 624 -20.67 -24.95 -3.12
C CYS A 624 -21.04 -25.39 -4.53
N ARG A 625 -22.08 -24.80 -5.13
CA ARG A 625 -22.35 -24.88 -6.58
C ARG A 625 -21.31 -24.10 -7.37
N TYR A 626 -21.17 -22.81 -7.04
CA TYR A 626 -20.16 -21.96 -7.65
C TYR A 626 -18.78 -22.26 -7.07
N GLN A 627 -17.77 -22.25 -7.91
CA GLN A 627 -16.38 -22.46 -7.52
C GLN A 627 -15.58 -21.18 -7.75
N SER A 628 -14.56 -20.97 -6.92
CA SER A 628 -13.43 -20.10 -7.24
C SER A 628 -12.30 -20.95 -7.81
N VAL A 629 -11.78 -20.55 -8.96
CA VAL A 629 -10.75 -21.27 -9.72
C VAL A 629 -9.53 -20.39 -9.93
N ILE A 630 -8.35 -21.02 -9.94
CA ILE A 630 -7.14 -20.47 -10.57
C ILE A 630 -6.65 -21.48 -11.60
N SER A 631 -6.47 -21.03 -12.83
CA SER A 631 -6.03 -21.86 -13.94
C SER A 631 -4.83 -21.24 -14.64
N GLU A 632 -3.90 -22.11 -15.02
CA GLU A 632 -2.75 -21.77 -15.85
C GLU A 632 -3.08 -21.94 -17.33
N PHE A 633 -2.68 -20.95 -18.11
CA PHE A 633 -2.77 -20.93 -19.57
C PHE A 633 -1.39 -20.59 -20.16
N THR A 634 -1.24 -20.85 -21.45
CA THR A 634 -0.03 -20.50 -22.20
C THR A 634 -0.39 -19.75 -23.47
N VAL A 635 0.50 -18.87 -23.89
CA VAL A 635 0.36 -18.13 -25.14
C VAL A 635 0.42 -19.05 -26.36
N ASN A 636 -0.21 -18.64 -27.45
CA ASN A 636 -0.15 -19.31 -28.73
C ASN A 636 1.08 -18.80 -29.51
N SER A 637 2.26 -19.35 -29.21
CA SER A 637 3.52 -18.99 -29.89
C SER A 637 4.45 -20.19 -30.05
N SER A 638 5.35 -20.12 -31.05
CA SER A 638 6.51 -21.00 -31.11
C SER A 638 7.43 -20.74 -29.91
N SER A 639 8.02 -21.80 -29.34
CA SER A 639 8.79 -21.74 -28.09
C SER A 639 9.95 -20.72 -28.04
N SER A 640 10.32 -20.12 -29.17
CA SER A 640 11.40 -19.11 -29.26
C SER A 640 10.99 -17.67 -28.96
N THR A 641 9.72 -17.27 -29.13
CA THR A 641 9.27 -15.88 -28.89
C THR A 641 7.87 -15.78 -28.25
N PRO A 642 7.66 -16.25 -27.00
CA PRO A 642 6.38 -16.15 -26.32
C PRO A 642 5.85 -14.70 -26.17
N SER A 643 6.73 -13.72 -25.98
CA SER A 643 6.37 -12.31 -25.81
C SER A 643 5.74 -11.65 -27.04
N GLU A 644 5.91 -12.21 -28.24
CA GLU A 644 5.33 -11.69 -29.49
C GLU A 644 3.92 -12.22 -29.74
N ALA A 645 3.43 -13.15 -28.91
CA ALA A 645 2.12 -13.75 -29.08
C ALA A 645 1.00 -12.71 -28.95
N THR A 646 0.06 -12.76 -29.88
CA THR A 646 -1.15 -11.91 -29.88
C THR A 646 -2.41 -12.66 -29.48
N SER A 647 -2.30 -13.97 -29.22
CA SER A 647 -3.38 -14.81 -28.69
C SER A 647 -2.83 -15.87 -27.73
N ALA A 648 -3.72 -16.45 -26.93
CA ALA A 648 -3.46 -17.59 -26.06
C ALA A 648 -4.19 -18.85 -26.52
N ILE A 649 -3.76 -20.00 -26.03
CA ILE A 649 -4.45 -21.27 -26.27
C ILE A 649 -5.63 -21.35 -25.29
N PRO A 650 -6.90 -21.46 -25.76
CA PRO A 650 -8.09 -21.52 -24.90
C PRO A 650 -8.28 -22.91 -24.28
N SER A 651 -7.20 -23.53 -23.83
CA SER A 651 -7.17 -24.80 -23.13
C SER A 651 -6.40 -24.63 -21.83
N GLU A 652 -7.02 -25.00 -20.72
CA GLU A 652 -6.36 -25.03 -19.43
C GLU A 652 -5.16 -25.97 -19.49
N VAL A 653 -3.98 -25.46 -19.12
CA VAL A 653 -2.74 -26.23 -19.03
C VAL A 653 -2.72 -26.99 -17.70
N ARG A 654 -3.09 -26.29 -16.62
CA ARG A 654 -3.05 -26.82 -15.26
C ARG A 654 -4.07 -26.11 -14.39
N ARG A 655 -4.88 -26.88 -13.67
CA ARG A 655 -5.68 -26.36 -12.56
C ARG A 655 -4.80 -26.12 -11.34
N ILE A 656 -4.56 -24.85 -11.03
CA ILE A 656 -3.78 -24.48 -9.84
C ILE A 656 -4.66 -24.62 -8.60
N PHE A 657 -5.85 -24.04 -8.58
CA PHE A 657 -6.70 -24.05 -7.39
C PHE A 657 -8.17 -24.22 -7.77
N THR A 658 -8.96 -24.96 -6.98
CA THR A 658 -10.44 -24.96 -7.09
C THR A 658 -11.09 -25.16 -5.74
N MET A 659 -11.98 -24.24 -5.36
CA MET A 659 -12.73 -24.29 -4.12
C MET A 659 -14.20 -23.97 -4.34
N GLY A 660 -15.09 -24.81 -3.82
CA GLY A 660 -16.53 -24.56 -3.80
C GLY A 660 -16.91 -23.53 -2.76
N LEU A 661 -17.72 -22.55 -3.15
CA LEU A 661 -18.08 -21.37 -2.35
C LEU A 661 -19.40 -21.59 -1.60
N PRO A 662 -19.48 -21.30 -0.29
CA PRO A 662 -20.64 -21.67 0.50
C PRO A 662 -21.83 -20.74 0.27
N TYR A 663 -21.57 -19.48 -0.09
CA TYR A 663 -22.55 -18.46 -0.47
C TYR A 663 -22.18 -17.81 -1.81
N THR A 664 -22.98 -16.83 -2.23
CA THR A 664 -22.93 -16.16 -3.54
C THR A 664 -22.24 -14.80 -3.55
N GLY A 665 -21.70 -14.32 -2.42
CA GLY A 665 -20.88 -13.11 -2.36
C GLY A 665 -19.68 -13.20 -1.41
N HIS A 666 -18.87 -12.15 -1.39
CA HIS A 666 -17.64 -11.95 -0.60
C HIS A 666 -16.54 -12.99 -0.88
N HIS A 667 -16.15 -13.10 -2.14
CA HIS A 667 -15.11 -14.06 -2.56
C HIS A 667 -13.83 -13.39 -3.04
N ALA A 668 -13.86 -12.09 -3.34
CA ALA A 668 -12.79 -11.39 -4.04
C ALA A 668 -12.29 -12.20 -5.25
N GLY A 669 -11.01 -12.54 -5.31
CA GLY A 669 -10.45 -13.41 -6.35
C GLY A 669 -9.28 -12.79 -7.13
N GLN A 670 -8.71 -11.68 -6.66
CA GLN A 670 -7.51 -11.15 -7.27
C GLN A 670 -6.34 -12.12 -7.08
N ILE A 671 -5.50 -12.23 -8.11
CA ILE A 671 -4.21 -12.92 -8.06
C ILE A 671 -3.11 -11.98 -8.53
N LEU A 672 -1.92 -12.11 -7.95
CA LEU A 672 -0.72 -11.37 -8.34
C LEU A 672 0.54 -12.09 -7.87
N PHE A 673 1.68 -11.81 -8.50
CA PHE A 673 2.96 -12.38 -8.07
C PHE A 673 3.67 -11.45 -7.10
N GLY A 674 4.29 -12.02 -6.07
CA GLY A 674 5.20 -11.28 -5.20
C GLY A 674 6.45 -10.88 -5.98
N PRO A 675 6.82 -9.58 -6.01
CA PRO A 675 7.92 -9.10 -6.84
C PRO A 675 9.29 -9.65 -6.41
N GLU A 676 9.50 -9.87 -5.11
CA GLU A 676 10.78 -10.38 -4.56
C GLU A 676 10.87 -11.90 -4.53
N ASP A 677 9.74 -12.58 -4.26
CA ASP A 677 9.73 -14.03 -4.00
C ASP A 677 9.21 -14.85 -5.19
N GLY A 678 8.56 -14.22 -6.16
CA GLY A 678 8.03 -14.86 -7.35
C GLY A 678 6.87 -15.82 -7.09
N TYR A 679 6.27 -15.82 -5.90
CA TYR A 679 5.13 -16.69 -5.57
C TYR A 679 3.80 -16.06 -5.95
N LEU A 680 2.79 -16.91 -6.20
CA LEU A 680 1.44 -16.47 -6.53
C LEU A 680 0.66 -16.18 -5.24
N TYR A 681 0.20 -14.94 -5.08
CA TYR A 681 -0.70 -14.53 -4.01
C TYR A 681 -2.14 -14.58 -4.50
N PHE A 682 -3.06 -15.02 -3.64
CA PHE A 682 -4.47 -15.18 -3.94
C PHE A 682 -5.35 -14.63 -2.83
N MET A 683 -6.21 -13.68 -3.18
CA MET A 683 -7.06 -12.92 -2.27
C MET A 683 -8.44 -13.58 -2.22
N MET A 684 -8.85 -14.03 -1.04
CA MET A 684 -10.09 -14.77 -0.85
C MET A 684 -10.89 -14.18 0.30
N GLY A 685 -12.12 -13.75 0.01
CA GLY A 685 -13.06 -13.26 1.01
C GLY A 685 -13.59 -14.37 1.92
N ASP A 686 -14.34 -13.97 2.95
CA ASP A 686 -14.88 -14.83 4.01
C ASP A 686 -15.94 -15.83 3.51
N GLY A 687 -16.32 -15.75 2.24
CA GLY A 687 -17.23 -16.68 1.60
C GLY A 687 -18.68 -16.26 1.67
N GLY A 688 -18.99 -15.11 2.27
CA GLY A 688 -20.28 -14.43 2.18
C GLY A 688 -21.22 -14.62 3.37
N ASN A 689 -22.33 -13.88 3.28
CA ASN A 689 -23.41 -13.75 4.26
C ASN A 689 -23.07 -12.82 5.44
N ASN A 690 -24.10 -12.28 6.08
CA ASN A 690 -23.93 -11.20 7.04
C ASN A 690 -23.08 -11.63 8.22
N GLY A 691 -21.96 -10.92 8.40
CA GLY A 691 -21.07 -11.05 9.55
C GLY A 691 -20.41 -12.42 9.71
N ASP A 692 -19.96 -13.08 8.64
CA ASP A 692 -19.22 -14.36 8.65
C ASP A 692 -19.80 -15.37 9.67
N PRO A 693 -20.99 -15.94 9.40
CA PRO A 693 -21.72 -16.74 10.39
C PRO A 693 -20.97 -18.00 10.84
N PHE A 694 -20.07 -18.53 10.01
CA PHE A 694 -19.27 -19.70 10.33
C PHE A 694 -17.85 -19.37 10.82
N ASN A 695 -17.56 -18.08 11.04
CA ASN A 695 -16.29 -17.62 11.59
C ASN A 695 -15.09 -18.07 10.75
N PHE A 696 -15.28 -18.16 9.43
CA PHE A 696 -14.29 -18.64 8.49
C PHE A 696 -13.04 -17.76 8.48
N ALA A 697 -13.19 -16.44 8.57
CA ALA A 697 -12.09 -15.49 8.52
C ALA A 697 -11.08 -15.71 9.65
N GLN A 698 -11.55 -16.09 10.84
CA GLN A 698 -10.72 -16.45 12.00
C GLN A 698 -10.40 -17.94 12.11
N ASN A 699 -11.13 -18.80 11.40
CA ASN A 699 -10.88 -20.23 11.42
C ASN A 699 -9.59 -20.56 10.64
N LYS A 700 -8.55 -20.93 11.38
CA LYS A 700 -7.23 -21.31 10.84
C LYS A 700 -7.25 -22.52 9.91
N LYS A 701 -8.31 -23.33 9.94
CA LYS A 701 -8.51 -24.48 9.06
C LYS A 701 -9.21 -24.14 7.75
N SER A 702 -9.80 -22.94 7.65
CA SER A 702 -10.51 -22.45 6.46
C SER A 702 -9.58 -21.61 5.58
N LEU A 703 -9.76 -21.68 4.26
CA LEU A 703 -9.10 -20.80 3.30
C LEU A 703 -9.94 -19.56 2.92
N LEU A 704 -11.14 -19.41 3.48
CA LEU A 704 -11.99 -18.23 3.33
C LEU A 704 -11.56 -17.12 4.31
N GLY A 705 -11.58 -15.87 3.87
CA GLY A 705 -11.16 -14.68 4.61
C GLY A 705 -9.65 -14.65 4.83
N LYS A 706 -8.89 -14.96 3.77
CA LYS A 706 -7.45 -15.19 3.76
C LYS A 706 -6.80 -14.55 2.54
N ILE A 707 -5.52 -14.20 2.69
CA ILE A 707 -4.59 -14.14 1.55
C ILE A 707 -3.75 -15.41 1.60
N MET A 708 -3.69 -16.12 0.47
CA MET A 708 -2.88 -17.32 0.29
C MET A 708 -1.62 -17.00 -0.52
N ARG A 709 -0.56 -17.79 -0.32
CA ARG A 709 0.70 -17.70 -1.09
C ARG A 709 1.14 -19.09 -1.53
N LEU A 710 1.21 -19.29 -2.85
CA LEU A 710 1.34 -20.59 -3.51
C LEU A 710 2.60 -20.65 -4.41
N ASP A 711 3.24 -21.83 -4.46
CA ASP A 711 4.30 -22.13 -5.42
C ASP A 711 3.71 -22.83 -6.65
N VAL A 712 3.76 -22.14 -7.79
CA VAL A 712 3.22 -22.62 -9.08
C VAL A 712 4.28 -23.19 -10.02
N ASP A 713 5.55 -23.14 -9.62
CA ASP A 713 6.68 -23.66 -10.42
C ASP A 713 6.96 -25.13 -10.12
N GLN A 714 6.69 -25.55 -8.90
CA GLN A 714 6.79 -26.95 -8.52
C GLN A 714 5.47 -27.68 -8.83
N LEU A 715 5.58 -28.83 -9.49
CA LEU A 715 4.46 -29.73 -9.71
C LEU A 715 4.49 -30.83 -8.64
N PRO A 716 3.57 -30.81 -7.66
CA PRO A 716 3.50 -31.87 -6.66
C PRO A 716 3.06 -33.19 -7.31
N SER A 717 3.55 -34.31 -6.77
CA SER A 717 3.02 -35.63 -7.07
C SER A 717 1.59 -35.79 -6.55
N SER A 718 0.83 -36.72 -7.13
CA SER A 718 -0.54 -37.00 -6.66
C SER A 718 -0.56 -37.49 -5.20
N SER A 719 0.50 -38.17 -4.73
CA SER A 719 0.66 -38.50 -3.31
C SER A 719 0.82 -37.25 -2.45
N GLU A 720 1.67 -36.30 -2.84
CA GLU A 720 1.86 -35.06 -2.07
C GLU A 720 0.58 -34.22 -2.00
N ILE A 721 -0.17 -34.13 -3.11
CA ILE A 721 -1.48 -33.45 -3.12
C ILE A 721 -2.43 -34.08 -2.09
N ASN A 722 -2.51 -35.41 -2.05
CA ASN A 722 -3.39 -36.13 -1.15
C ASN A 722 -2.92 -36.07 0.31
N ASP A 723 -1.62 -36.25 0.55
CA ASP A 723 -1.02 -36.28 1.89
C ASP A 723 -1.12 -34.91 2.57
N LEU A 724 -0.99 -33.82 1.79
CA LEU A 724 -1.11 -32.44 2.28
C LEU A 724 -2.54 -31.89 2.16
N GLY A 725 -3.46 -32.60 1.51
CA GLY A 725 -4.85 -32.18 1.32
C GLY A 725 -5.01 -30.90 0.50
N LEU A 726 -4.15 -30.70 -0.52
CA LEU A 726 -4.10 -29.48 -1.33
C LEU A 726 -5.37 -29.30 -2.18
N TRP A 727 -5.68 -28.05 -2.51
CA TRP A 727 -6.88 -27.65 -3.27
C TRP A 727 -6.69 -27.65 -4.79
N GLY A 728 -5.52 -28.05 -5.26
CA GLY A 728 -5.19 -28.19 -6.66
C GLY A 728 -3.70 -28.45 -6.86
N ASN A 729 -3.21 -28.22 -8.08
CA ASN A 729 -1.83 -28.52 -8.41
C ASN A 729 -0.95 -27.30 -8.10
N TYR A 730 -0.41 -27.20 -6.88
CA TYR A 730 0.63 -26.24 -6.45
C TYR A 730 1.46 -26.84 -5.32
N SER A 731 2.60 -26.25 -5.01
CA SER A 731 3.35 -26.57 -3.80
C SER A 731 3.22 -25.45 -2.76
N ILE A 732 3.58 -25.76 -1.51
CA ILE A 732 3.56 -24.79 -0.42
C ILE A 732 4.96 -24.19 -0.26
N PRO A 733 5.12 -22.86 -0.32
CA PRO A 733 6.37 -22.21 0.06
C PRO A 733 6.78 -22.58 1.48
N LYS A 734 8.01 -23.07 1.67
CA LYS A 734 8.49 -23.62 2.95
C LYS A 734 8.50 -22.61 4.09
N ASP A 735 8.58 -21.33 3.75
CA ASP A 735 8.59 -20.26 4.72
C ASP A 735 7.19 -19.73 5.04
N ASN A 736 6.09 -20.29 4.50
CA ASN A 736 4.75 -19.86 4.88
C ASN A 736 4.52 -19.92 6.41
N PRO A 737 3.62 -19.07 6.96
CA PRO A 737 3.38 -18.98 8.41
C PRO A 737 3.07 -20.31 9.12
N SER A 738 2.53 -21.30 8.42
CA SER A 738 2.28 -22.64 8.95
C SER A 738 3.55 -23.37 9.44
N ALA A 739 4.73 -22.98 8.95
CA ALA A 739 6.01 -23.49 9.43
C ALA A 739 6.29 -23.14 10.91
N VAL A 740 5.63 -22.12 11.44
CA VAL A 740 5.70 -21.69 12.84
C VAL A 740 4.41 -22.03 13.60
N ASP A 741 3.25 -21.91 12.94
CA ASP A 741 1.94 -22.25 13.50
C ASP A 741 1.33 -23.45 12.77
N ASN A 742 1.64 -24.65 13.25
CA ASN A 742 1.13 -25.91 12.68
C ASN A 742 -0.41 -26.03 12.71
N GLY A 743 -1.12 -25.15 13.43
CA GLY A 743 -2.58 -25.10 13.44
C GLY A 743 -3.20 -24.34 12.26
N LEU A 744 -2.37 -23.64 11.47
CA LEU A 744 -2.75 -22.85 10.30
C LEU A 744 -2.67 -23.69 9.02
N GLN A 745 -3.65 -23.57 8.13
CA GLN A 745 -3.53 -24.16 6.79
C GLN A 745 -2.28 -23.65 6.08
N SER A 746 -1.66 -24.55 5.33
CA SER A 746 -0.32 -24.35 4.77
C SER A 746 -0.26 -23.25 3.71
N GLU A 747 -1.38 -22.97 3.04
CA GLU A 747 -1.52 -21.92 2.04
C GLU A 747 -1.57 -20.52 2.62
N ILE A 748 -1.99 -20.37 3.89
CA ILE A 748 -2.35 -19.07 4.46
C ILE A 748 -1.10 -18.21 4.67
N TRP A 749 -1.07 -17.07 3.99
CA TRP A 749 -0.14 -15.98 4.24
C TRP A 749 -0.65 -15.00 5.29
N ALA A 750 -1.93 -14.64 5.23
CA ALA A 750 -2.60 -13.72 6.13
C ALA A 750 -4.06 -14.14 6.33
N LEU A 751 -4.65 -13.80 7.47
CA LEU A 751 -6.03 -14.16 7.83
C LEU A 751 -6.81 -13.01 8.46
N GLY A 752 -8.11 -13.23 8.67
CA GLY A 752 -8.98 -12.26 9.32
C GLY A 752 -9.37 -11.11 8.41
N LEU A 753 -9.53 -11.38 7.11
CA LEU A 753 -10.00 -10.44 6.10
C LEU A 753 -11.46 -10.75 5.75
N ARG A 754 -12.24 -9.74 5.33
CA ARG A 754 -13.64 -9.91 4.96
C ARG A 754 -13.81 -10.17 3.47
N ASN A 755 -13.40 -9.24 2.63
CA ASN A 755 -13.47 -9.30 1.19
C ASN A 755 -12.32 -8.43 0.58
N PRO A 756 -11.07 -8.95 0.58
CA PRO A 756 -9.88 -8.24 0.11
C PRO A 756 -9.93 -8.05 -1.42
N TRP A 757 -10.55 -6.96 -1.87
CA TRP A 757 -10.97 -6.74 -3.26
C TRP A 757 -9.81 -6.47 -4.21
N ARG A 758 -8.98 -5.47 -3.90
CA ARG A 758 -7.75 -5.17 -4.66
C ARG A 758 -6.60 -4.83 -3.73
N CYS A 759 -5.51 -5.55 -3.96
CA CYS A 759 -4.24 -5.37 -3.31
C CYS A 759 -3.14 -5.09 -4.35
N SER A 760 -2.06 -4.46 -3.92
CA SER A 760 -0.89 -4.16 -4.73
C SER A 760 0.38 -4.11 -3.88
N PHE A 761 1.50 -4.52 -4.46
CA PHE A 761 2.82 -4.23 -3.91
C PHE A 761 3.26 -2.83 -4.36
N ASP A 762 3.92 -2.09 -3.47
CA ASP A 762 4.61 -0.86 -3.84
C ASP A 762 5.86 -1.23 -4.66
N SER A 763 5.92 -0.77 -5.91
CA SER A 763 6.99 -1.11 -6.85
C SER A 763 8.37 -0.61 -6.42
N LYS A 764 8.45 0.45 -5.59
CA LYS A 764 9.71 0.97 -5.05
C LYS A 764 10.06 0.37 -3.69
N ARG A 765 9.06 -0.13 -2.96
CA ARG A 765 9.21 -0.74 -1.63
C ARG A 765 8.46 -2.06 -1.63
N SER A 766 9.05 -3.05 -2.27
CA SER A 766 8.43 -4.34 -2.58
C SER A 766 7.92 -5.13 -1.36
N ASN A 767 8.35 -4.77 -0.14
CA ASN A 767 7.85 -5.30 1.12
C ASN A 767 6.54 -4.64 1.61
N TYR A 768 6.08 -3.55 1.00
CA TYR A 768 4.80 -2.92 1.31
C TYR A 768 3.72 -3.51 0.42
N PHE A 769 2.84 -4.30 1.02
CA PHE A 769 1.74 -4.98 0.36
C PHE A 769 0.42 -4.41 0.87
N PHE A 770 -0.20 -3.51 0.12
CA PHE A 770 -1.46 -2.88 0.52
C PHE A 770 -2.64 -3.68 0.02
N CYS A 771 -3.72 -3.77 0.79
CA CYS A 771 -4.97 -4.32 0.32
C CYS A 771 -6.18 -3.48 0.74
N GLY A 772 -7.11 -3.24 -0.18
CA GLY A 772 -8.45 -2.76 0.16
C GLY A 772 -9.35 -3.92 0.57
N ASP A 773 -9.78 -3.94 1.84
CA ASP A 773 -10.69 -4.92 2.40
C ASP A 773 -12.07 -4.30 2.61
N VAL A 774 -13.09 -4.87 1.96
CA VAL A 774 -14.46 -4.31 1.98
C VAL A 774 -15.15 -4.63 3.30
N GLY A 775 -15.60 -3.58 3.98
CA GLY A 775 -16.31 -3.65 5.26
C GLY A 775 -17.73 -4.20 5.20
N GLU A 776 -18.34 -4.44 6.36
CA GLU A 776 -19.71 -4.97 6.47
C GLU A 776 -20.75 -3.85 6.43
N GLU A 777 -20.72 -2.91 7.38
CA GLU A 777 -21.76 -1.86 7.54
C GLU A 777 -21.22 -0.51 8.05
N ALA A 778 -20.01 -0.47 8.62
CA ALA A 778 -19.51 0.67 9.37
C ALA A 778 -18.25 1.28 8.76
N TYR A 779 -17.29 0.45 8.32
CA TYR A 779 -15.94 0.92 8.03
C TYR A 779 -15.29 0.19 6.86
N GLU A 780 -14.70 0.95 5.95
CA GLU A 780 -13.95 0.47 4.80
C GLU A 780 -12.44 0.55 5.06
N GLU A 781 -11.67 -0.47 4.65
CA GLU A 781 -10.33 -0.72 5.17
C GLU A 781 -9.26 -0.73 4.06
N ILE A 782 -8.13 -0.06 4.31
CA ILE A 782 -6.87 -0.35 3.63
C ILE A 782 -5.89 -0.92 4.67
N ASP A 783 -5.43 -2.14 4.42
CA ASP A 783 -4.50 -2.87 5.26
C ASP A 783 -3.11 -2.91 4.66
N LEU A 784 -2.08 -2.84 5.53
CA LEU A 784 -0.71 -3.16 5.16
C LEU A 784 -0.44 -4.63 5.52
N ILE A 785 -0.50 -5.49 4.51
CA ILE A 785 -0.44 -6.94 4.65
C ILE A 785 0.97 -7.41 5.00
N THR A 786 1.06 -8.15 6.10
CA THR A 786 2.27 -8.80 6.62
C THR A 786 2.08 -10.30 6.82
N LYS A 787 3.20 -11.02 6.81
CA LYS A 787 3.29 -12.48 6.99
C LYS A 787 2.69 -12.93 8.32
N GLY A 788 1.69 -13.80 8.27
CA GLY A 788 0.99 -14.35 9.43
C GLY A 788 0.07 -13.33 10.14
N GLY A 789 -0.12 -12.14 9.56
CA GLY A 789 -0.96 -11.10 10.13
C GLY A 789 -2.43 -11.50 10.19
N ASN A 790 -3.10 -11.12 11.28
CA ASN A 790 -4.54 -11.31 11.46
C ASN A 790 -5.23 -9.94 11.43
N TYR A 791 -6.06 -9.66 10.42
CA TYR A 791 -6.72 -8.35 10.21
C TYR A 791 -8.04 -8.19 10.96
N GLY A 792 -8.32 -9.12 11.88
CA GLY A 792 -9.34 -8.95 12.89
C GLY A 792 -10.75 -9.32 12.46
N TRP A 793 -11.11 -9.30 11.17
CA TRP A 793 -12.42 -9.76 10.73
C TRP A 793 -12.60 -11.24 11.08
N ARG A 794 -13.68 -11.65 11.72
CA ARG A 794 -14.95 -10.98 11.99
C ARG A 794 -15.15 -10.47 13.42
N VAL A 795 -14.07 -10.38 14.19
CA VAL A 795 -14.07 -9.87 15.57
C VAL A 795 -14.04 -8.34 15.58
N TYR A 796 -13.39 -7.75 14.58
CA TYR A 796 -13.34 -6.32 14.35
C TYR A 796 -13.80 -5.98 12.94
N GLU A 797 -14.43 -4.82 12.80
CA GLU A 797 -14.65 -4.10 11.54
C GLU A 797 -14.00 -2.73 11.71
N GLY A 798 -12.94 -2.48 10.95
CA GLY A 798 -11.95 -1.45 11.22
C GLY A 798 -11.45 -1.54 12.66
N TYR A 799 -11.59 -0.45 13.41
CA TYR A 799 -11.18 -0.38 14.81
C TYR A 799 -12.27 -0.84 15.80
N ASN A 800 -13.47 -1.14 15.31
CA ASN A 800 -14.64 -1.39 16.16
C ASN A 800 -14.86 -2.88 16.36
N LEU A 801 -15.26 -3.28 17.57
CA LEU A 801 -15.70 -4.65 17.81
C LEU A 801 -16.97 -4.92 17.01
N PHE A 802 -16.94 -6.02 16.25
CA PHE A 802 -18.07 -6.49 15.49
C PHE A 802 -18.79 -7.62 16.24
N HIS A 803 -20.12 -7.54 16.29
CA HIS A 803 -20.95 -8.52 16.97
C HIS A 803 -21.90 -9.22 15.99
N PRO A 804 -21.66 -10.51 15.66
CA PRO A 804 -22.58 -11.27 14.82
C PRO A 804 -23.98 -11.30 15.40
N SER A 805 -24.97 -11.24 14.51
CA SER A 805 -26.34 -11.64 14.85
C SER A 805 -26.49 -13.15 14.99
N ARG A 806 -25.66 -13.96 14.30
CA ARG A 806 -25.71 -15.42 14.31
C ARG A 806 -24.31 -16.03 14.20
N THR A 807 -24.03 -17.06 15.01
CA THR A 807 -22.70 -17.72 15.07
C THR A 807 -22.78 -19.26 15.05
N PRO A 808 -23.36 -19.88 14.02
CA PRO A 808 -23.39 -21.35 13.91
C PRO A 808 -21.99 -21.99 13.90
N GLY A 809 -20.96 -21.32 13.39
CA GLY A 809 -19.57 -21.80 13.44
C GLY A 809 -18.83 -21.48 14.74
N GLY A 810 -19.53 -20.98 15.76
CA GLY A 810 -18.94 -20.47 16.99
C GLY A 810 -18.42 -19.04 16.87
N ASN A 811 -17.78 -18.55 17.93
CA ASN A 811 -17.28 -17.18 18.00
C ASN A 811 -15.82 -17.17 18.44
N THR A 812 -15.05 -16.22 17.92
CA THR A 812 -13.68 -15.95 18.34
C THR A 812 -13.67 -14.87 19.40
N SER A 813 -12.98 -15.09 20.52
CA SER A 813 -12.85 -14.07 21.56
C SER A 813 -11.89 -12.97 21.11
N ALA A 814 -12.23 -11.70 21.34
CA ALA A 814 -11.32 -10.58 21.10
C ALA A 814 -9.97 -10.69 21.83
N ASN A 815 -9.92 -11.40 22.97
CA ASN A 815 -8.69 -11.64 23.71
C ASN A 815 -7.86 -12.81 23.16
N SER A 816 -8.40 -13.57 22.20
CA SER A 816 -7.75 -14.75 21.60
C SER A 816 -7.02 -14.45 20.30
N ILE A 817 -7.10 -13.21 19.80
CA ILE A 817 -6.46 -12.76 18.58
C ILE A 817 -5.59 -11.53 18.85
N ASP A 818 -4.59 -11.31 18.02
CA ASP A 818 -3.75 -10.12 18.00
C ASP A 818 -3.99 -9.39 16.66
N PRO A 819 -5.03 -8.52 16.59
CA PRO A 819 -5.45 -7.94 15.33
C PRO A 819 -4.47 -6.84 14.89
N ILE A 820 -4.15 -6.83 13.59
CA ILE A 820 -3.55 -5.71 12.88
C ILE A 820 -4.71 -4.88 12.35
N PHE A 821 -4.71 -3.59 12.68
CA PHE A 821 -5.77 -2.69 12.25
C PHE A 821 -5.41 -1.99 10.94
N PRO A 822 -6.42 -1.51 10.19
CA PRO A 822 -6.18 -0.80 8.93
C PRO A 822 -5.30 0.43 9.13
N VAL A 823 -4.46 0.71 8.14
CA VAL A 823 -3.58 1.89 8.11
C VAL A 823 -4.30 3.11 7.55
N MET A 824 -5.31 2.89 6.71
CA MET A 824 -6.17 3.93 6.12
C MET A 824 -7.58 3.37 5.94
N GLY A 825 -8.55 4.24 5.66
CA GLY A 825 -9.93 3.82 5.44
C GLY A 825 -10.90 4.97 5.57
N TYR A 826 -12.18 4.64 5.60
CA TYR A 826 -13.23 5.63 5.85
C TYR A 826 -14.49 5.00 6.41
N ASN A 827 -15.25 5.78 7.19
CA ASN A 827 -16.55 5.35 7.67
C ASN A 827 -17.57 5.36 6.53
N HIS A 828 -18.51 4.41 6.53
CA HIS A 828 -19.56 4.38 5.50
C HIS A 828 -20.37 5.68 5.41
N THR A 829 -20.56 6.33 6.55
CA THR A 829 -21.30 7.59 6.65
C THR A 829 -20.54 8.82 6.12
N SER A 830 -19.25 8.68 5.81
CA SER A 830 -18.36 9.82 5.52
C SER A 830 -18.31 10.22 4.04
N VAL A 831 -18.59 9.30 3.12
CA VAL A 831 -18.46 9.51 1.67
C VAL A 831 -19.62 10.33 1.11
N ASN A 832 -20.85 9.83 1.23
CA ASN A 832 -22.05 10.56 0.83
C ASN A 832 -23.10 10.51 1.94
N LYS A 833 -23.48 11.67 2.49
CA LYS A 833 -24.44 11.73 3.62
C LYS A 833 -25.87 11.31 3.26
N ASN A 834 -26.17 11.13 1.97
CA ASN A 834 -27.50 10.76 1.47
C ASN A 834 -27.59 9.28 1.06
N THR A 835 -26.52 8.68 0.54
CA THR A 835 -26.47 7.28 0.07
C THR A 835 -25.51 6.38 0.85
N GLY A 836 -24.60 6.93 1.66
CA GLY A 836 -23.47 6.21 2.25
C GLY A 836 -22.28 6.10 1.30
N SER A 837 -21.24 5.36 1.70
CA SER A 837 -20.27 4.76 0.80
C SER A 837 -20.86 3.53 0.13
N ALA A 838 -20.26 3.08 -0.96
CA ALA A 838 -20.53 1.78 -1.55
C ALA A 838 -19.64 0.70 -0.94
N SER A 839 -18.34 0.79 -1.20
CA SER A 839 -17.31 -0.16 -0.78
C SER A 839 -15.96 0.35 -1.25
N ILE A 840 -14.89 0.02 -0.56
CA ILE A 840 -13.53 0.36 -0.99
C ILE A 840 -13.11 -0.45 -2.20
N THR A 841 -12.45 0.21 -3.16
CA THR A 841 -11.91 -0.47 -4.34
C THR A 841 -10.44 -0.85 -4.17
N GLY A 842 -9.73 -0.33 -3.16
CA GLY A 842 -8.26 -0.45 -3.06
C GLY A 842 -7.53 0.44 -4.09
N GLY A 843 -6.24 0.18 -4.34
CA GLY A 843 -5.47 0.89 -5.36
C GLY A 843 -3.95 0.67 -5.29
N TYR A 844 -3.16 1.70 -5.61
CA TYR A 844 -1.70 1.61 -5.78
C TYR A 844 -0.97 2.79 -5.14
N VAL A 845 0.29 2.58 -4.75
CA VAL A 845 1.21 3.70 -4.52
C VAL A 845 1.53 4.36 -5.85
N TYR A 846 1.27 5.65 -5.97
CA TYR A 846 1.55 6.41 -7.18
C TYR A 846 3.05 6.61 -7.34
N ARG A 847 3.62 6.03 -8.40
CA ARG A 847 5.07 6.05 -8.69
C ARG A 847 5.41 6.61 -10.07
N SER A 848 4.42 7.11 -10.81
CA SER A 848 4.64 7.80 -12.08
C SER A 848 5.28 9.18 -11.85
N ASN A 849 6.00 9.65 -12.86
CA ASN A 849 6.60 10.98 -12.89
C ASN A 849 5.67 12.04 -13.52
N ILE A 850 4.47 11.66 -13.97
CA ILE A 850 3.51 12.56 -14.64
C ILE A 850 2.92 13.59 -13.67
N ASP A 851 2.50 13.16 -12.49
CA ASP A 851 2.06 14.03 -11.40
C ASP A 851 3.00 13.88 -10.20
N PRO A 852 4.07 14.69 -10.11
CA PRO A 852 5.04 14.57 -9.03
C PRO A 852 4.44 14.88 -7.65
N CYS A 853 3.28 15.57 -7.57
CA CYS A 853 2.63 15.87 -6.30
C CYS A 853 1.87 14.67 -5.70
N LEU A 854 1.56 13.66 -6.52
CA LEU A 854 0.99 12.39 -6.07
C LEU A 854 2.06 11.34 -5.72
N SER A 855 3.33 11.58 -6.08
CA SER A 855 4.42 10.62 -5.88
C SER A 855 4.51 10.11 -4.43
N GLY A 856 4.57 8.79 -4.28
CA GLY A 856 4.66 8.10 -2.99
C GLY A 856 3.36 7.99 -2.21
N ARG A 857 2.25 8.56 -2.71
CA ARG A 857 0.94 8.46 -2.05
C ARG A 857 0.19 7.22 -2.51
N PHE A 858 -0.46 6.53 -1.58
CA PHE A 858 -1.35 5.41 -1.90
C PHE A 858 -2.73 5.93 -2.31
N LEU A 859 -3.13 5.70 -3.56
CA LEU A 859 -4.40 6.17 -4.07
C LEU A 859 -5.46 5.08 -3.95
N TYR A 860 -6.62 5.43 -3.44
CA TYR A 860 -7.76 4.50 -3.29
C TYR A 860 -9.08 5.26 -3.39
N ALA A 861 -10.17 4.53 -3.64
CA ALA A 861 -11.47 5.13 -3.92
C ALA A 861 -12.65 4.31 -3.38
N ASP A 862 -13.81 4.96 -3.38
CA ASP A 862 -15.11 4.32 -3.21
C ASP A 862 -15.66 3.84 -4.55
N LEU A 863 -16.34 2.69 -4.56
CA LEU A 863 -16.90 2.04 -5.73
C LEU A 863 -17.84 2.95 -6.55
N TYR A 864 -18.54 3.91 -5.95
CA TYR A 864 -19.38 4.85 -6.71
C TYR A 864 -18.58 5.89 -7.50
N GLY A 865 -17.25 5.93 -7.36
CA GLY A 865 -16.39 6.81 -8.14
C GLY A 865 -16.61 8.30 -7.88
N GLU A 866 -17.29 8.67 -6.79
CA GLU A 866 -17.52 10.06 -6.38
C GLU A 866 -16.43 10.58 -5.41
N ALA A 867 -15.71 9.67 -4.75
CA ALA A 867 -14.70 10.00 -3.75
C ALA A 867 -13.44 9.16 -3.92
N MET A 868 -12.30 9.85 -3.89
CA MET A 868 -10.97 9.27 -3.90
C MET A 868 -10.13 9.88 -2.79
N TRP A 869 -9.11 9.16 -2.36
CA TRP A 869 -8.18 9.58 -1.33
C TRP A 869 -6.75 9.32 -1.73
N ALA A 870 -5.86 10.15 -1.19
CA ALA A 870 -4.42 9.94 -1.22
C ALA A 870 -3.92 9.72 0.22
N GLY A 871 -3.42 8.52 0.45
CA GLY A 871 -2.75 8.10 1.67
C GLY A 871 -1.29 8.53 1.67
N THR A 872 -0.85 9.23 2.71
CA THR A 872 0.53 9.71 2.84
C THR A 872 1.13 9.13 4.11
N GLU A 873 2.25 8.45 3.98
CA GLU A 873 3.01 7.99 5.12
C GLU A 873 3.77 9.15 5.76
N ALA A 874 3.61 9.35 7.06
CA ALA A 874 4.22 10.48 7.75
C ALA A 874 4.54 10.13 9.21
N PRO A 875 5.84 10.06 9.59
CA PRO A 875 7.04 10.16 8.75
C PRO A 875 7.18 9.01 7.73
N GLU A 876 8.00 9.17 6.70
CA GLU A 876 8.32 8.08 5.76
C GLU A 876 8.85 6.84 6.50
N ASP A 877 8.47 5.65 6.02
CA ASP A 877 8.77 4.34 6.60
C ASP A 877 8.30 4.10 8.06
N SER A 878 7.40 4.94 8.56
CA SER A 878 6.84 4.77 9.90
C SER A 878 5.73 3.72 9.99
N GLY A 879 5.13 3.33 8.86
CA GLY A 879 3.88 2.58 8.82
C GLY A 879 2.65 3.39 9.24
N ILE A 880 2.79 4.70 9.49
CA ILE A 880 1.72 5.60 9.93
C ILE A 880 1.24 6.41 8.73
N TYR A 881 -0.03 6.24 8.37
CA TYR A 881 -0.63 6.90 7.21
C TYR A 881 -1.68 7.93 7.62
N ASN A 882 -1.70 9.03 6.88
CA ASN A 882 -2.77 10.01 6.90
C ASN A 882 -3.47 10.03 5.55
N SER A 883 -4.80 9.95 5.57
CA SER A 883 -5.62 10.02 4.37
C SER A 883 -6.11 11.44 4.12
N THR A 884 -5.99 11.89 2.87
CA THR A 884 -6.53 13.18 2.41
C THR A 884 -7.48 12.95 1.26
N ASN A 885 -8.62 13.67 1.25
CA ASN A 885 -9.52 13.64 0.08
C ASN A 885 -8.75 14.13 -1.14
N LEU A 886 -8.91 13.43 -2.26
CA LEU A 886 -8.29 13.75 -3.54
C LEU A 886 -9.38 14.18 -4.52
N PRO A 887 -9.58 15.50 -4.73
CA PRO A 887 -10.43 15.98 -5.82
C PRO A 887 -9.91 15.46 -7.15
N PHE A 888 -10.78 15.22 -8.11
CA PHE A 888 -10.37 14.83 -9.45
C PHE A 888 -11.24 15.50 -10.51
N ALA A 889 -10.69 15.70 -11.69
CA ALA A 889 -11.37 16.29 -12.84
C ALA A 889 -10.90 15.61 -14.12
N CYS A 890 -11.64 15.79 -15.21
CA CYS A 890 -11.20 15.32 -16.52
C CYS A 890 -10.67 16.47 -17.38
N SER A 891 -9.61 16.19 -18.13
CA SER A 891 -9.01 17.15 -19.03
C SER A 891 -9.93 17.50 -20.20
N LYS A 892 -9.98 18.79 -20.57
CA LYS A 892 -10.80 19.29 -21.68
C LYS A 892 -10.34 18.80 -23.05
N ASP A 893 -9.05 18.50 -23.18
CA ASP A 893 -8.42 17.95 -24.39
C ASP A 893 -8.29 16.41 -24.33
N SER A 894 -9.08 15.75 -23.47
CA SER A 894 -9.15 14.30 -23.39
C SER A 894 -9.47 13.69 -24.77
N PRO A 895 -8.77 12.63 -25.22
CA PRO A 895 -9.01 11.99 -26.51
C PRO A 895 -10.47 11.58 -26.74
N ILE A 896 -11.11 11.08 -25.67
CA ILE A 896 -12.55 10.84 -25.62
C ILE A 896 -13.15 11.83 -24.64
N ALA A 897 -14.24 12.50 -25.04
CA ALA A 897 -14.96 13.40 -24.15
C ALA A 897 -15.42 12.67 -22.88
N CYS A 898 -15.15 13.28 -21.73
CA CYS A 898 -15.66 12.80 -20.46
C CYS A 898 -17.12 13.21 -20.30
N ASP A 899 -17.92 12.29 -19.76
CA ASP A 899 -19.27 12.62 -19.29
C ASP A 899 -19.11 13.38 -17.97
N ASP A 900 -19.86 14.46 -17.79
CA ASP A 900 -19.93 15.19 -16.51
C ASP A 900 -21.16 14.75 -15.70
N VAL A 901 -21.06 14.77 -14.38
CA VAL A 901 -22.24 14.63 -13.51
C VAL A 901 -23.11 15.89 -13.66
N GLU A 902 -24.43 15.74 -13.83
CA GLU A 902 -25.36 16.88 -13.95
C GLU A 902 -25.18 17.89 -12.79
N ASP A 903 -25.13 19.19 -13.12
CA ASP A 903 -24.87 20.30 -12.18
C ASP A 903 -23.50 20.25 -11.45
N SER A 904 -22.52 19.49 -11.94
CA SER A 904 -21.18 19.34 -11.35
C SER A 904 -20.07 19.44 -12.40
N THR A 905 -18.83 19.71 -11.95
CA THR A 905 -17.61 19.66 -12.77
C THR A 905 -16.84 18.35 -12.58
N LEU A 906 -17.41 17.39 -11.85
CA LEU A 906 -16.83 16.06 -11.62
C LEU A 906 -17.12 15.15 -12.82
N PRO A 907 -16.11 14.41 -13.32
CA PRO A 907 -16.34 13.42 -14.36
C PRO A 907 -17.20 12.28 -13.81
N SER A 908 -18.21 11.90 -14.58
CA SER A 908 -19.08 10.76 -14.29
C SER A 908 -18.36 9.46 -14.62
N LEU A 909 -17.61 8.94 -13.64
CA LEU A 909 -16.91 7.65 -13.76
C LEU A 909 -17.86 6.44 -13.73
N GLY A 910 -19.05 6.59 -13.15
CA GLY A 910 -19.96 5.47 -12.92
C GLY A 910 -19.48 4.60 -11.77
N ILE A 911 -19.34 3.29 -12.01
CA ILE A 911 -18.81 2.34 -11.02
C ILE A 911 -17.31 2.22 -11.23
N LEU A 912 -16.50 2.43 -10.19
CA LEU A 912 -15.05 2.28 -10.22
C LEU A 912 -14.66 0.86 -9.80
N TYR A 913 -14.30 0.01 -10.76
CA TYR A 913 -14.03 -1.40 -10.52
C TYR A 913 -12.65 -1.67 -9.94
N SER A 914 -11.62 -0.99 -10.45
CA SER A 914 -10.23 -1.18 -10.04
C SER A 914 -9.36 0.00 -10.46
N PHE A 915 -8.20 0.10 -9.83
CA PHE A 915 -7.05 0.81 -10.40
C PHE A 915 -6.18 -0.18 -11.18
N ALA A 916 -5.29 0.34 -12.02
CA ALA A 916 -4.26 -0.44 -12.70
C ALA A 916 -3.02 0.40 -12.97
N GLN A 917 -1.90 -0.27 -13.25
CA GLN A 917 -0.62 0.36 -13.51
C GLN A 917 0.04 -0.27 -14.75
N ASP A 918 0.67 0.54 -15.60
CA ASP A 918 1.45 0.05 -16.74
C ASP A 918 2.96 -0.07 -16.42
N ASN A 919 3.77 -0.47 -17.41
CA ASN A 919 5.22 -0.61 -17.25
C ASN A 919 5.97 0.72 -17.03
N ASN A 920 5.34 1.86 -17.32
CA ASN A 920 5.89 3.19 -17.03
C ASN A 920 5.47 3.70 -15.66
N MET A 921 4.81 2.86 -14.85
CA MET A 921 4.26 3.21 -13.55
C MET A 921 3.07 4.18 -13.60
N ASP A 922 2.53 4.44 -14.80
CA ASP A 922 1.37 5.30 -14.99
C ASP A 922 0.13 4.61 -14.45
N LEU A 923 -0.71 5.40 -13.75
CA LEU A 923 -1.89 4.89 -13.09
C LEU A 923 -3.15 5.09 -13.94
N TYR A 924 -4.01 4.09 -13.91
CA TYR A 924 -5.28 4.04 -14.61
C TYR A 924 -6.43 3.76 -13.66
N VAL A 925 -7.58 4.37 -13.94
CA VAL A 925 -8.86 4.10 -13.29
C VAL A 925 -9.73 3.31 -14.27
N LEU A 926 -10.12 2.11 -13.88
CA LEU A 926 -11.02 1.25 -14.66
C LEU A 926 -12.43 1.41 -14.12
N ALA A 927 -13.32 1.97 -14.93
CA ALA A 927 -14.68 2.29 -14.50
C ALA A 927 -15.72 1.87 -15.55
N SER A 928 -16.99 1.77 -15.14
CA SER A 928 -18.08 1.36 -16.02
C SER A 928 -18.33 2.32 -17.18
N LYS A 929 -17.82 3.55 -17.08
CA LYS A 929 -17.88 4.56 -18.14
C LYS A 929 -16.63 4.63 -19.01
N GLY A 930 -15.57 3.88 -18.72
CA GLY A 930 -14.36 3.87 -19.53
C GLY A 930 -13.07 3.59 -18.76
N VAL A 931 -11.97 3.69 -19.50
CA VAL A 931 -10.60 3.65 -18.98
C VAL A 931 -10.03 5.06 -18.95
N TYR A 932 -9.59 5.49 -17.77
CA TYR A 932 -9.06 6.82 -17.54
C TYR A 932 -7.60 6.72 -17.10
N ARG A 933 -6.71 7.47 -17.73
CA ARG A 933 -5.30 7.60 -17.32
C ARG A 933 -5.12 8.84 -16.46
N VAL A 934 -4.31 8.75 -15.41
CA VAL A 934 -3.86 9.92 -14.64
C VAL A 934 -2.88 10.74 -15.49
N VAL A 935 -3.15 12.03 -15.62
CA VAL A 935 -2.36 12.96 -16.43
C VAL A 935 -1.89 14.15 -15.62
N SER A 936 -1.02 14.98 -16.22
CA SER A 936 -0.45 16.13 -15.53
C SER A 936 -1.55 17.04 -14.96
N PRO A 937 -1.41 17.51 -13.70
CA PRO A 937 -2.47 18.19 -12.98
C PRO A 937 -2.87 19.52 -13.64
N SER A 938 -1.91 20.21 -14.27
CA SER A 938 -2.16 21.47 -14.99
C SER A 938 -3.21 21.36 -16.11
N ARG A 939 -3.38 20.18 -16.73
CA ARG A 939 -4.41 19.95 -17.76
C ARG A 939 -5.85 20.12 -17.24
N CYS A 940 -6.05 19.95 -15.93
CA CYS A 940 -7.32 20.19 -15.26
C CYS A 940 -7.33 21.48 -14.42
N ASN A 941 -6.31 22.34 -14.55
CA ASN A 941 -6.07 23.50 -13.70
C ASN A 941 -5.82 23.17 -12.22
N PHE A 942 -5.35 21.96 -11.91
CA PHE A 942 -4.82 21.68 -10.57
C PHE A 942 -3.39 22.20 -10.46
N THR A 943 -3.05 22.73 -9.29
CA THR A 943 -1.71 23.28 -9.02
C THR A 943 -0.81 22.22 -8.42
N CYS A 944 0.34 21.97 -9.05
CA CYS A 944 1.40 21.19 -8.46
C CYS A 944 2.69 22.02 -8.44
N LEU A 945 3.19 22.34 -7.24
CA LEU A 945 4.41 23.15 -7.08
C LEU A 945 5.68 22.43 -7.58
N ALA A 946 5.62 21.10 -7.66
CA ALA A 946 6.67 20.26 -8.22
C ALA A 946 6.55 20.08 -9.75
N GLU A 947 5.46 20.55 -10.37
CA GLU A 947 5.30 20.57 -11.82
C GLU A 947 6.08 21.77 -12.37
N SER A 948 7.12 21.50 -13.17
CA SER A 948 7.83 22.58 -13.85
C SER A 948 6.89 23.19 -14.90
N HIS A 949 6.60 24.49 -14.79
CA HIS A 949 5.78 25.21 -15.76
C HIS A 949 6.48 25.26 -17.14
N ALA A 950 6.27 24.24 -17.96
CA ALA A 950 6.47 24.32 -19.39
C ALA A 950 5.21 24.91 -20.04
N GLY A 951 5.01 26.22 -19.91
CA GLY A 951 3.78 26.84 -20.39
C GLY A 951 3.82 28.36 -20.45
N ASP A 952 4.71 28.93 -21.26
CA ASP A 952 4.42 30.12 -22.07
C ASP A 952 5.59 30.40 -23.04
N ALA A 953 5.69 29.57 -24.08
CA ALA A 953 6.44 29.94 -25.28
C ALA A 953 5.42 30.02 -26.42
N SER A 954 5.00 31.26 -26.74
CA SER A 954 4.39 31.53 -28.04
C SER A 954 5.29 30.94 -29.14
N PRO A 955 4.73 30.27 -30.16
CA PRO A 955 5.55 29.70 -31.22
C PRO A 955 6.36 30.83 -31.89
N PRO A 956 7.68 30.68 -32.10
CA PRO A 956 8.44 31.65 -32.86
C PRO A 956 7.85 31.74 -34.27
N PRO A 957 7.83 32.92 -34.91
CA PRO A 957 7.40 33.05 -36.28
C PRO A 957 8.24 32.10 -37.14
N GLY A 958 7.54 31.24 -37.89
CA GLY A 958 8.12 30.08 -38.55
C GLY A 958 9.37 30.42 -39.36
N THR A 959 10.47 29.75 -39.03
CA THR A 959 11.56 29.52 -39.97
C THR A 959 11.33 28.18 -40.65
N SER A 960 11.06 28.26 -41.95
CA SER A 960 10.92 27.17 -42.91
C SER A 960 11.85 25.99 -42.64
N SER A 961 11.28 24.82 -42.37
CA SER A 961 12.02 23.57 -42.18
C SER A 961 12.60 23.06 -43.50
N SER A 962 13.92 22.90 -43.52
CA SER A 962 14.74 22.17 -44.50
C SER A 962 14.47 20.66 -44.58
N ALA A 963 13.38 20.16 -43.97
CA ALA A 963 12.93 18.77 -44.08
C ALA A 963 12.14 18.49 -45.37
N ALA A 964 11.63 19.54 -46.05
CA ALA A 964 10.99 19.41 -47.35
C ALA A 964 11.99 19.11 -48.48
N ASP A 965 13.24 19.57 -48.35
CA ASP A 965 14.28 19.38 -49.37
C ASP A 965 14.91 17.98 -49.31
N LEU A 966 14.96 17.34 -48.13
CA LEU A 966 15.46 15.97 -48.01
C LEU A 966 14.46 14.94 -48.58
N LYS A 967 13.15 15.13 -48.37
CA LYS A 967 12.10 14.31 -49.00
C LYS A 967 12.04 14.54 -50.51
N LYS A 968 12.23 15.77 -50.99
CA LYS A 968 12.34 16.06 -52.43
C LYS A 968 13.60 15.47 -53.07
N MET A 969 14.76 15.50 -52.41
CA MET A 969 16.00 14.88 -52.93
C MET A 969 15.90 13.35 -53.03
N VAL A 970 15.23 12.70 -52.07
CA VAL A 970 15.03 11.24 -52.10
C VAL A 970 14.01 10.85 -53.17
N GLN A 971 12.90 11.58 -53.31
CA GLN A 971 11.93 11.34 -54.38
C GLN A 971 12.51 11.62 -55.78
N LEU A 972 13.35 12.64 -55.95
CA LEU A 972 13.98 12.95 -57.24
C LEU A 972 15.02 11.89 -57.63
N LYS A 973 15.78 11.33 -56.68
CA LYS A 973 16.71 10.22 -56.93
C LYS A 973 15.99 8.92 -57.29
N VAL A 974 14.86 8.63 -56.64
CA VAL A 974 14.03 7.44 -56.96
C VAL A 974 13.37 7.60 -58.34
N MET A 975 12.90 8.80 -58.71
CA MET A 975 12.40 9.10 -60.05
C MET A 975 13.49 9.03 -61.13
N LEU A 976 14.70 9.53 -60.87
CA LEU A 976 15.83 9.43 -61.80
C LEU A 976 16.30 7.98 -62.01
N LEU A 977 16.27 7.13 -60.97
CA LEU A 977 16.55 5.69 -61.07
C LEU A 977 15.47 4.95 -61.88
N LEU A 978 14.19 5.29 -61.68
CA LEU A 978 13.08 4.72 -62.45
C LEU A 978 13.10 5.18 -63.91
N CYS A 979 13.40 6.45 -64.20
CA CYS A 979 13.56 6.94 -65.58
C CYS A 979 14.77 6.29 -66.28
N SER A 980 15.88 6.05 -65.57
CA SER A 980 17.05 5.35 -66.12
C SER A 980 16.74 3.90 -66.46
N PHE A 981 15.92 3.23 -65.64
CA PHE A 981 15.49 1.85 -65.87
C PHE A 981 14.51 1.73 -67.05
N VAL A 982 13.61 2.70 -67.21
CA VAL A 982 12.67 2.77 -68.35
C VAL A 982 13.39 3.13 -69.66
N ILE A 983 14.42 3.98 -69.62
CA ILE A 983 15.26 4.29 -70.79
C ILE A 983 16.11 3.07 -71.19
N CYS A 984 16.64 2.29 -70.24
CA CYS A 984 17.35 1.04 -70.54
C CYS A 984 16.44 -0.06 -71.12
N LEU A 985 15.17 -0.12 -70.71
CA LEU A 985 14.18 -1.06 -71.26
C LEU A 985 13.68 -0.64 -72.65
N ALA A 986 13.62 0.66 -72.95
CA ALA A 986 13.26 1.18 -74.27
C ALA A 986 14.35 0.96 -75.35
N SER A 987 15.60 0.71 -74.94
CA SER A 987 16.72 0.42 -75.86
C SER A 987 16.72 -1.00 -76.46
N PHE A 988 15.84 -1.89 -75.99
CA PHE A 988 15.80 -3.30 -76.45
C PHE A 988 14.66 -3.60 -77.45
N TRP A 989 13.85 -2.62 -77.82
CA TRP A 989 12.71 -2.80 -78.72
C TRP A 989 12.65 -1.70 -79.80
N VAL A 990 13.57 -1.77 -80.78
CA VAL A 990 13.32 -1.28 -82.14
C VAL A 990 13.93 -2.28 -83.14
N PRO A 991 13.13 -2.83 -84.08
CA PRO A 991 13.59 -3.67 -85.17
C PRO A 991 13.91 -2.84 -86.43
N ASN A 992 15.09 -3.03 -87.02
CA ASN A 992 15.40 -2.70 -88.42
C ASN A 992 15.92 -4.04 -89.02
N LEU A 993 15.35 -4.67 -90.05
CA LEU A 993 14.92 -4.22 -91.37
C LEU A 993 16.00 -3.40 -92.10
N GLU A 994 16.68 -4.12 -92.99
CA GLU A 994 17.80 -3.83 -93.90
C GLU A 994 19.20 -3.69 -93.31
#